data_AF-A0A368QPU2-F1
#
_entry.id   AF-A0A368QPU2-F1
#
_cell.length_a   1.000
_cell.length_b   1.000
_cell.length_c   1.000
_cell.angle_alpha   90.00
_cell.angle_beta   90.00
_cell.angle_gamma   90.00
#
_symmetry.space_group_name_H-M   'P 1'
#
loop_
_entity.id
_entity.type
_entity.pdbx_description
1 polymer ?
#
loop_
_entity_poly.entity_id
_entity_poly.type
_entity_poly.pdbx_seq_one_letter_code
_entity_poly.pdbx_strand_id
1 'polypeptide(L)'
;MMLACCLLFSIQGLCHHAPKLSHFYSSGPFAKALSMDKFGVPADIGEAMGIKNSTTTFTQSWGSTQGQLVRVEVLVLFSALICILVELFGSRRRWYSQEFFRFFVWAVYTLFTVLAPYTIGLLQDSPFRDQTFVLWATILLLIQVDVDSISVYSIHDIEHRKRMFVQHLLQIILVLWLIVNCKGHNISYTANIWIFWIQSVILTYRNYQSLSNASKKGGLLKLSKVVADYMMIEHEQIPQGLNPNPGTMEGYKYIFHGEEEVASLLPTAPEYTEATRRKCTTIDSVCQWIRRESALNQEAKETLKDVALSFSLFKLLKRRLCGYQIGEAGLAKTLDFVLHGLISEEGNYIRAFGVIEMELSFMYDFLYTRFNTEHTVAKGFTAWFIVIIVTISNSISGAFSRHYHRSSLEQRVHGIDVTRWVTIVLFIIVLAWYLPLRGYPDWRWYMVHELHVHQRQRPTRMLILTKTSFVKDDAKRSWQRALGQHSLLLNFDYRPSNVLSLLSLGLVDATREGQKAGEKIKLTDELIERVLSGFKESKGQLQDGQSALAKNQLESQFSWACTLSTHIDKILVWHIGTTIAMDGHPVPPTGDHRVAKTLSDYCAYLVAFVPDMLPGHGYDTQCIFDAVVAEAWESITGCDSISSRCEKLVMAVLPSNTSCTTLELGARLGRELRGVVPEERRWKVLADFWAEFILFLAPSSNVEIHTEMLATGGEFMTHLWALLTHAGILERPSTTDGAQGNNGAPAHDLPV
;
A
#
# COMPACT_ATOMS: atom_id res chain seq x y z
N MET A 1 -11.13 -5.71 24.64
CA MET A 1 -10.11 -5.08 23.77
C MET A 1 -10.11 -3.54 23.86
N MET A 2 -11.25 -2.83 23.71
CA MET A 2 -11.33 -1.38 24.02
C MET A 2 -10.95 -1.02 25.48
N LEU A 3 -11.25 -1.88 26.45
CA LEU A 3 -10.81 -1.69 27.84
C LEU A 3 -9.27 -1.75 28.02
N ALA A 4 -8.56 -2.51 27.18
CA ALA A 4 -7.10 -2.65 27.29
C ALA A 4 -6.38 -1.40 26.73
N CYS A 5 -6.91 -0.77 25.68
CA CYS A 5 -6.40 0.50 25.18
C CYS A 5 -6.68 1.67 26.16
N CYS A 6 -7.83 1.67 26.85
CA CYS A 6 -8.12 2.69 27.87
C CYS A 6 -7.21 2.58 29.12
N LEU A 7 -6.79 1.35 29.47
CA LEU A 7 -5.87 1.11 30.59
C LEU A 7 -4.44 1.56 30.28
N LEU A 8 -3.98 1.48 29.03
CA LEU A 8 -2.66 1.97 28.62
C LEU A 8 -2.57 3.51 28.65
N PHE A 9 -3.63 4.22 28.24
CA PHE A 9 -3.67 5.68 28.34
C PHE A 9 -3.75 6.21 29.79
N SER A 10 -4.35 5.44 30.70
CA SER A 10 -4.40 5.81 32.14
C SER A 10 -3.03 5.67 32.84
N ILE A 11 -2.10 4.90 32.28
CA ILE A 11 -0.77 4.66 32.89
C ILE A 11 0.24 5.74 32.47
N GLN A 12 -0.02 6.48 31.39
CA GLN A 12 0.83 7.61 30.96
C GLN A 12 0.62 8.89 31.78
N GLY A 13 -0.45 8.97 32.59
CA GLY A 13 -0.73 10.10 33.49
C GLY A 13 0.00 10.07 34.84
N LEU A 14 0.81 9.04 35.14
CA LEU A 14 1.38 8.81 36.47
C LEU A 14 2.92 8.97 36.58
N CYS A 15 3.59 9.41 35.51
CA CYS A 15 5.03 9.72 35.54
C CYS A 15 5.32 11.12 35.00
N HIS A 16 4.90 12.15 35.73
CA HIS A 16 5.53 13.47 35.64
C HIS A 16 6.14 13.84 37.00
N HIS A 17 7.44 13.61 37.14
CA HIS A 17 8.27 14.30 38.13
C HIS A 17 9.54 14.81 37.43
N ALA A 18 9.56 16.11 37.17
CA ALA A 18 10.78 16.92 37.15
C ALA A 18 10.47 18.25 37.88
N PRO A 19 11.43 18.82 38.63
CA PRO A 19 11.13 19.78 39.70
C PRO A 19 11.10 21.25 39.23
N LYS A 20 10.27 22.03 39.93
CA LYS A 20 10.35 23.48 40.22
C LYS A 20 10.70 24.44 39.07
N LEU A 21 9.68 25.17 38.61
CA LEU A 21 9.77 26.60 38.31
C LEU A 21 8.40 27.25 38.54
N SER A 22 8.21 27.78 39.74
CA SER A 22 7.10 28.65 40.09
C SER A 22 7.47 30.09 39.75
N HIS A 23 6.76 30.73 38.83
CA HIS A 23 6.28 32.12 38.90
C HIS A 23 5.55 32.50 37.60
N PHE A 24 4.48 33.29 37.74
CA PHE A 24 3.64 33.90 36.69
C PHE A 24 2.56 33.02 36.02
N TYR A 25 1.35 33.02 36.58
CA TYR A 25 0.25 33.89 36.12
C TYR A 25 -0.99 33.62 36.98
N SER A 26 -1.43 34.65 37.70
CA SER A 26 -2.75 34.71 38.32
C SER A 26 -3.79 35.19 37.32
N SER A 27 -5.04 34.86 37.62
CA SER A 27 -6.30 35.55 37.25
C SER A 27 -7.08 35.04 36.03
N GLY A 28 -8.24 34.44 36.32
CA GLY A 28 -9.29 34.08 35.37
C GLY A 28 -10.45 33.34 36.07
N PRO A 29 -11.71 33.81 36.00
CA PRO A 29 -12.75 33.48 36.96
C PRO A 29 -13.54 32.22 36.55
N PHE A 30 -13.08 31.04 36.94
CA PHE A 30 -13.88 29.80 36.87
C PHE A 30 -13.74 28.91 38.11
N ALA A 31 -13.13 29.43 39.18
CA ALA A 31 -12.89 28.73 40.45
C ALA A 31 -13.81 29.24 41.57
N LYS A 32 -15.12 29.31 41.34
CA LYS A 32 -16.09 29.73 42.36
C LYS A 32 -17.43 28.98 42.26
N ALA A 33 -17.36 27.66 42.19
CA ALA A 33 -18.53 26.79 42.36
C ALA A 33 -18.12 25.39 42.80
N LEU A 34 -17.58 25.25 44.02
CA LEU A 34 -17.58 24.02 44.83
C LEU A 34 -16.93 24.32 46.19
N SER A 35 -17.60 25.15 46.97
CA SER A 35 -17.35 25.29 48.41
C SER A 35 -18.23 24.24 49.12
N MET A 36 -17.66 23.07 49.39
CA MET A 36 -18.21 22.13 50.39
C MET A 36 -17.40 22.25 51.68
N ASP A 37 -17.40 23.45 52.26
CA ASP A 37 -16.93 23.70 53.63
C ASP A 37 -18.16 23.77 54.54
N LYS A 38 -18.82 22.62 54.74
CA LYS A 38 -19.92 22.51 55.72
C LYS A 38 -20.32 21.08 56.08
N PHE A 39 -19.39 20.16 56.22
CA PHE A 39 -19.61 19.00 57.10
C PHE A 39 -18.28 18.66 57.76
N GLY A 40 -18.21 18.89 59.07
CA GLY A 40 -17.08 18.49 59.89
C GLY A 40 -16.93 16.98 59.82
N VAL A 41 -15.83 16.53 59.20
CA VAL A 41 -15.41 15.15 59.18
C VAL A 41 -14.04 15.10 59.86
N PRO A 42 -13.88 14.33 60.96
CA PRO A 42 -12.62 14.26 61.68
C PRO A 42 -11.53 13.61 60.80
N ALA A 43 -10.26 13.91 61.12
CA ALA A 43 -9.06 13.50 60.41
C ALA A 43 -8.77 11.97 60.38
N ASP A 44 -9.79 11.13 60.58
CA ASP A 44 -9.70 9.66 60.69
C ASP A 44 -10.45 8.89 59.59
N ILE A 45 -10.75 9.53 58.44
CA ILE A 45 -11.34 8.82 57.27
C ILE A 45 -10.30 8.46 56.20
N GLY A 46 -9.02 8.76 56.46
CA GLY A 46 -7.90 8.28 55.64
C GLY A 46 -7.51 6.82 55.89
N GLU A 47 -7.88 6.25 57.04
CA GLU A 47 -7.57 4.86 57.42
C GLU A 47 -8.72 3.87 57.19
N ALA A 48 -9.95 4.35 56.99
CA ALA A 48 -11.15 3.49 56.90
C ALA A 48 -11.51 2.99 55.49
N MET A 49 -10.76 3.36 54.44
CA MET A 49 -10.90 2.77 53.11
C MET A 49 -9.54 2.29 52.63
N GLY A 50 -9.35 0.96 52.68
CA GLY A 50 -8.14 0.22 52.28
C GLY A 50 -7.74 0.35 50.80
N ILE A 51 -8.02 1.47 50.14
CA ILE A 51 -7.65 1.77 48.76
C ILE A 51 -6.15 2.09 48.68
N LYS A 52 -5.60 2.87 49.63
CA LYS A 52 -4.14 3.17 49.70
C LYS A 52 -3.33 1.91 50.02
N ASN A 53 -3.81 1.08 50.94
CA ASN A 53 -3.20 -0.22 51.23
C ASN A 53 -3.34 -1.18 50.06
N SER A 54 -4.45 -1.18 49.31
CA SER A 54 -4.61 -2.03 48.12
C SER A 54 -3.71 -1.61 46.96
N THR A 55 -3.54 -0.31 46.70
CA THR A 55 -2.62 0.15 45.63
C THR A 55 -1.17 -0.10 46.01
N THR A 56 -0.78 0.17 47.26
CA THR A 56 0.59 -0.08 47.73
C THR A 56 0.91 -1.58 47.78
N THR A 57 0.03 -2.43 48.32
CA THR A 57 0.19 -3.90 48.29
C THR A 57 0.17 -4.47 46.87
N PHE A 58 -0.66 -3.94 45.98
CA PHE A 58 -0.65 -4.34 44.56
C PHE A 58 0.66 -3.96 43.86
N THR A 59 1.16 -2.73 44.06
CA THR A 59 2.47 -2.31 43.52
C THR A 59 3.63 -3.11 44.11
N GLN A 60 3.56 -3.45 45.40
CA GLN A 60 4.57 -4.23 46.10
C GLN A 60 4.54 -5.71 45.67
N SER A 61 3.36 -6.25 45.40
CA SER A 61 3.15 -7.57 44.79
C SER A 61 3.72 -7.64 43.36
N TRP A 62 3.55 -6.58 42.57
CA TRP A 62 4.07 -6.51 41.18
C TRP A 62 5.59 -6.34 41.12
N GLY A 63 6.20 -5.76 42.16
CA GLY A 63 7.65 -5.63 42.32
C GLY A 63 8.35 -6.89 42.84
N SER A 64 7.60 -7.89 43.30
CA SER A 64 8.15 -9.19 43.73
C SER A 64 8.73 -9.97 42.55
N THR A 65 9.65 -10.91 42.82
CA THR A 65 10.21 -11.81 41.79
C THR A 65 9.12 -12.59 41.05
N GLN A 66 8.06 -12.98 41.77
CA GLN A 66 6.89 -13.66 41.20
C GLN A 66 6.06 -12.72 40.29
N GLY A 67 5.86 -11.46 40.71
CA GLY A 67 5.19 -10.44 39.89
C GLY A 67 5.96 -10.08 38.62
N GLN A 68 7.30 -10.01 38.71
CA GLN A 68 8.18 -9.82 37.55
C GLN A 68 8.10 -10.98 36.57
N LEU A 69 8.03 -12.23 37.06
CA LEU A 69 7.87 -13.42 36.22
C LEU A 69 6.56 -13.38 35.42
N VAL A 70 5.43 -13.13 36.08
CA VAL A 70 4.12 -13.02 35.41
C VAL A 70 4.13 -11.90 34.36
N ARG A 71 4.75 -10.76 34.67
CA ARG A 71 4.89 -9.66 33.72
C ARG A 71 5.64 -10.08 32.47
N VAL A 72 6.76 -10.79 32.61
CA VAL A 72 7.53 -11.32 31.48
C VAL A 72 6.71 -12.32 30.68
N GLU A 73 6.05 -13.28 31.33
CA GLU A 73 5.22 -14.30 30.66
C GLU A 73 4.11 -13.67 29.82
N VAL A 74 3.40 -12.69 30.38
CA VAL A 74 2.34 -11.95 29.68
C VAL A 74 2.91 -11.16 28.49
N LEU A 75 4.04 -10.47 28.68
CA LEU A 75 4.67 -9.69 27.61
C LEU A 75 5.19 -10.56 26.47
N VAL A 76 5.76 -11.73 26.78
CA VAL A 76 6.25 -12.70 25.77
C VAL A 76 5.08 -13.22 24.93
N LEU A 77 4.00 -13.66 25.56
CA LEU A 77 2.80 -14.13 24.86
C LEU A 77 2.12 -13.01 24.06
N PHE A 78 2.06 -11.80 24.61
CA PHE A 78 1.52 -10.65 23.92
C PHE A 78 2.39 -10.25 22.72
N SER A 79 3.73 -10.30 22.84
CA SER A 79 4.65 -10.09 21.72
C SER A 79 4.39 -11.11 20.62
N ALA A 80 4.29 -12.39 20.97
CA ALA A 80 4.03 -13.46 20.01
C ALA A 80 2.66 -13.28 19.32
N LEU A 81 1.62 -12.87 20.06
CA LEU A 81 0.31 -12.56 19.49
C LEU A 81 0.41 -11.42 18.47
N ILE A 82 1.08 -10.32 18.83
CA ILE A 82 1.25 -9.18 17.93
C ILE A 82 1.99 -9.59 16.65
N CYS A 83 3.02 -10.45 16.74
CA CYS A 83 3.70 -10.99 15.55
C CYS A 83 2.74 -11.75 14.62
N ILE A 84 1.86 -12.59 15.18
CA ILE A 84 0.84 -13.33 14.41
C ILE A 84 -0.14 -12.36 13.74
N LEU A 85 -0.54 -11.28 14.43
CA LEU A 85 -1.44 -10.28 13.86
C LEU A 85 -0.76 -9.49 12.73
N VAL A 86 0.51 -9.09 12.88
CA VAL A 86 1.27 -8.46 11.77
C VAL A 86 1.28 -9.39 10.57
N GLU A 87 1.52 -10.69 10.79
CA GLU A 87 1.59 -11.67 9.71
C GLU A 87 0.26 -11.86 8.97
N LEU A 88 -0.81 -12.02 9.74
CA LEU A 88 -2.16 -12.25 9.22
C LEU A 88 -2.69 -11.02 8.46
N PHE A 89 -2.44 -9.82 8.97
CA PHE A 89 -3.01 -8.60 8.41
C PHE A 89 -2.11 -7.92 7.38
N GLY A 90 -0.80 -8.16 7.42
CA GLY A 90 0.14 -7.67 6.42
C GLY A 90 -0.15 -8.16 5.01
N SER A 91 -0.31 -9.48 4.87
CA SER A 91 -0.69 -10.12 3.62
C SER A 91 -2.06 -9.67 3.09
N ARG A 92 -2.95 -9.25 4.00
CA ARG A 92 -4.31 -8.79 3.70
C ARG A 92 -4.42 -7.28 3.46
N ARG A 93 -3.36 -6.50 3.72
CA ARG A 93 -3.37 -5.03 3.60
C ARG A 93 -3.75 -4.54 2.21
N ARG A 94 -3.32 -5.25 1.17
CA ARG A 94 -3.68 -5.01 -0.24
C ARG A 94 -5.16 -5.27 -0.58
N TRP A 95 -5.93 -5.92 0.31
CA TRP A 95 -7.33 -6.32 0.05
C TRP A 95 -8.36 -5.47 0.79
N TYR A 96 -7.95 -4.78 1.86
CA TYR A 96 -8.86 -4.02 2.72
C TYR A 96 -8.41 -2.56 2.79
N SER A 97 -9.20 -1.69 2.17
CA SER A 97 -8.99 -0.24 2.14
C SER A 97 -9.80 0.54 3.17
N GLN A 98 -10.37 -0.13 4.18
CA GLN A 98 -11.13 0.56 5.23
C GLN A 98 -10.20 1.31 6.17
N GLU A 99 -10.53 2.56 6.48
CA GLU A 99 -9.72 3.42 7.36
C GLU A 99 -9.47 2.82 8.74
N PHE A 100 -10.50 2.20 9.33
CA PHE A 100 -10.36 1.51 10.61
C PHE A 100 -9.37 0.34 10.55
N PHE A 101 -9.41 -0.42 9.46
CA PHE A 101 -8.48 -1.54 9.26
C PHE A 101 -7.04 -1.03 9.10
N ARG A 102 -6.83 0.03 8.33
CA ARG A 102 -5.53 0.69 8.15
C ARG A 102 -4.96 1.17 9.49
N PHE A 103 -5.76 1.88 10.28
CA PHE A 103 -5.36 2.32 11.63
C PHE A 103 -5.03 1.13 12.54
N PHE A 104 -5.83 0.06 12.51
CA PHE A 104 -5.58 -1.13 13.30
C PHE A 104 -4.26 -1.82 12.92
N VAL A 105 -3.98 -1.99 11.61
CA VAL A 105 -2.71 -2.56 11.13
C VAL A 105 -1.53 -1.69 11.52
N TRP A 106 -1.65 -0.37 11.37
CA TRP A 106 -0.64 0.59 11.82
C TRP A 106 -0.34 0.46 13.33
N ALA A 107 -1.37 0.36 14.16
CA ALA A 107 -1.22 0.22 15.61
C ALA A 107 -0.54 -1.10 15.98
N VAL A 108 -0.95 -2.21 15.35
CA VAL A 108 -0.33 -3.53 15.55
C VAL A 108 1.13 -3.53 15.11
N TYR A 109 1.45 -2.94 13.95
CA TYR A 109 2.83 -2.82 13.47
C TYR A 109 3.68 -1.94 14.39
N THR A 110 3.16 -0.79 14.83
CA THR A 110 3.87 0.10 15.75
C THR A 110 4.17 -0.62 17.06
N LEU A 111 3.18 -1.31 17.62
CA LEU A 111 3.35 -2.09 18.85
C LEU A 111 4.36 -3.23 18.67
N PHE A 112 4.36 -3.90 17.52
CA PHE A 112 5.35 -4.92 17.16
C PHE A 112 6.78 -4.39 17.23
N THR A 113 7.05 -3.18 16.72
CA THR A 113 8.40 -2.59 16.74
C THR A 113 8.92 -2.24 18.14
N VAL A 114 8.01 -2.08 19.12
CA VAL A 114 8.35 -1.62 20.49
C VAL A 114 8.36 -2.78 21.49
N LEU A 115 7.36 -3.67 21.42
CA LEU A 115 7.06 -4.63 22.48
C LEU A 115 8.12 -5.74 22.62
N ALA A 116 8.64 -6.23 21.49
CA ALA A 116 9.68 -7.25 21.49
C ALA A 116 11.01 -6.74 22.09
N PRO A 117 11.58 -5.59 21.65
CA PRO A 117 12.77 -5.03 22.29
C PRO A 117 12.57 -4.72 23.77
N TYR A 118 11.39 -4.21 24.14
CA TYR A 118 11.05 -3.95 25.54
C TYR A 118 11.07 -5.23 26.39
N THR A 119 10.47 -6.32 25.89
CA THR A 119 10.45 -7.62 26.56
C THR A 119 11.86 -8.19 26.70
N ILE A 120 12.70 -8.08 25.67
CA ILE A 120 14.11 -8.49 25.71
C ILE A 120 14.87 -7.69 26.78
N GLY A 121 14.68 -6.36 26.84
CA GLY A 121 15.29 -5.52 27.87
C GLY A 121 14.86 -5.90 29.29
N LEU A 122 13.57 -6.20 29.48
CA LEU A 122 13.06 -6.66 30.78
C LEU A 122 13.65 -8.01 31.19
N LEU A 123 13.81 -8.94 30.24
CA LEU A 123 14.47 -10.23 30.48
C LEU A 123 15.93 -10.05 30.94
N GLN A 124 16.63 -9.00 30.49
CA GLN A 124 18.00 -8.72 30.91
C GLN A 124 18.13 -8.21 32.35
N ASP A 125 17.21 -7.32 32.73
CA ASP A 125 17.13 -6.72 34.07
C ASP A 125 16.65 -7.72 35.12
N SER A 126 15.83 -8.68 34.69
CA SER A 126 15.33 -9.72 35.57
C SER A 126 16.46 -10.62 36.12
N PRO A 127 16.32 -11.17 37.35
CA PRO A 127 17.30 -12.08 37.93
C PRO A 127 17.31 -13.46 37.24
N PHE A 128 16.48 -13.66 36.21
CA PHE A 128 16.24 -14.94 35.56
C PHE A 128 17.35 -15.23 34.52
N ARG A 129 18.31 -16.08 34.91
CA ARG A 129 19.41 -16.52 34.03
C ARG A 129 19.23 -17.95 33.50
N ASP A 130 18.07 -18.57 33.72
CA ASP A 130 17.81 -19.94 33.27
C ASP A 130 17.70 -20.03 31.75
N GLN A 131 18.13 -21.17 31.19
CA GLN A 131 18.09 -21.48 29.75
C GLN A 131 16.74 -21.20 29.08
N THR A 132 15.62 -21.39 29.79
CA THR A 132 14.27 -21.18 29.24
C THR A 132 14.00 -19.72 28.89
N PHE A 133 14.44 -18.77 29.71
CA PHE A 133 14.23 -17.34 29.46
C PHE A 133 15.14 -16.82 28.34
N VAL A 134 16.37 -17.34 28.26
CA VAL A 134 17.27 -17.05 27.14
C VAL A 134 16.71 -17.58 25.83
N LEU A 135 16.10 -18.77 25.85
CA LEU A 135 15.40 -19.34 24.71
C LEU A 135 14.18 -18.50 24.28
N TRP A 136 13.40 -17.94 25.22
CA TRP A 136 12.32 -17.02 24.87
C TRP A 136 12.85 -15.76 24.19
N ALA A 137 13.96 -15.20 24.69
CA ALA A 137 14.60 -14.05 24.08
C ALA A 137 15.07 -14.33 22.64
N THR A 138 15.69 -15.49 22.37
CA THR A 138 16.11 -15.85 21.01
C THR A 138 14.93 -16.14 20.08
N ILE A 139 13.84 -16.72 20.59
CA ILE A 139 12.62 -16.94 19.80
C ILE A 139 11.95 -15.60 19.45
N LEU A 140 11.82 -14.68 20.40
CA LEU A 140 11.25 -13.35 20.13
C LEU A 140 12.09 -12.57 19.11
N LEU A 141 13.43 -12.64 19.25
CA LEU A 141 14.36 -12.03 18.29
C LEU A 141 14.18 -12.63 16.88
N LEU A 142 14.06 -13.95 16.78
CA LEU A 142 13.87 -14.64 15.51
C LEU A 142 12.54 -14.24 14.86
N ILE A 143 11.44 -14.36 15.59
CA ILE A 143 10.10 -14.03 15.07
C ILE A 143 10.04 -12.57 14.62
N GLN A 144 10.66 -11.64 15.35
CA GLN A 144 10.67 -10.22 14.97
C GLN A 144 11.34 -9.97 13.62
N VAL A 145 12.35 -10.75 13.28
CA VAL A 145 13.09 -10.60 12.03
C VAL A 145 12.44 -11.40 10.88
N ASP A 146 11.71 -12.47 11.18
CA ASP A 146 11.13 -13.40 10.19
C ASP A 146 9.77 -12.96 9.63
N VAL A 147 9.18 -11.85 10.09
CA VAL A 147 7.90 -11.31 9.57
C VAL A 147 8.07 -10.76 8.15
N ASP A 148 7.65 -11.54 7.15
CA ASP A 148 7.84 -11.25 5.72
C ASP A 148 6.67 -10.51 5.07
N SER A 149 5.49 -10.61 5.68
CA SER A 149 4.24 -10.02 5.17
C SER A 149 4.16 -8.50 5.25
N ILE A 150 4.91 -7.87 6.18
CA ILE A 150 5.12 -6.42 6.26
C ILE A 150 6.59 -6.17 6.53
N SER A 151 7.35 -5.82 5.50
CA SER A 151 8.72 -5.35 5.70
C SER A 151 8.72 -3.97 6.36
N VAL A 152 7.78 -3.12 5.93
CA VAL A 152 7.67 -1.70 6.25
C VAL A 152 6.20 -1.26 6.15
N TYR A 153 5.76 -0.36 7.04
CA TYR A 153 4.40 0.21 6.96
C TYR A 153 4.28 1.34 5.94
N SER A 154 5.25 2.25 5.87
CA SER A 154 5.27 3.39 4.95
C SER A 154 6.58 3.50 4.19
N ILE A 155 6.58 4.04 2.97
CA ILE A 155 7.84 4.22 2.20
C ILE A 155 8.88 5.02 2.99
N HIS A 156 8.42 5.93 3.85
CA HIS A 156 9.28 6.68 4.77
C HIS A 156 10.12 5.76 5.68
N ASP A 157 9.59 4.62 6.15
CA ASP A 157 10.34 3.70 6.99
C ASP A 157 11.46 2.98 6.21
N ILE A 158 11.31 2.80 4.89
CA ILE A 158 12.38 2.27 4.01
C ILE A 158 13.60 3.20 4.05
N GLU A 159 13.35 4.51 4.04
CA GLU A 159 14.42 5.52 4.12
C GLU A 159 15.07 5.55 5.52
N HIS A 160 14.33 5.20 6.57
CA HIS A 160 14.86 5.03 7.94
C HIS A 160 15.45 3.65 8.24
N ARG A 161 15.67 2.79 7.23
CA ARG A 161 16.22 1.42 7.40
C ARG A 161 17.46 1.32 8.29
N LYS A 162 18.35 2.32 8.26
CA LYS A 162 19.59 2.32 9.07
C LYS A 162 19.27 2.36 10.56
N ARG A 163 18.27 3.15 10.96
CA ARG A 163 17.81 3.22 12.35
C ARG A 163 17.23 1.87 12.79
N MET A 164 16.35 1.29 11.98
CA MET A 164 15.78 -0.03 12.24
C MET A 164 16.87 -1.11 12.36
N PHE A 165 17.87 -1.09 11.47
CA PHE A 165 19.00 -2.02 11.52
C PHE A 165 19.83 -1.88 12.78
N VAL A 166 20.21 -0.65 13.17
CA VAL A 166 20.97 -0.40 14.41
C VAL A 166 20.20 -0.88 15.64
N GLN A 167 18.88 -0.66 15.66
CA GLN A 167 18.02 -1.10 16.76
C GLN A 167 17.97 -2.63 16.88
N HIS A 168 17.90 -3.37 15.76
CA HIS A 168 17.96 -4.83 15.77
C HIS A 168 19.38 -5.35 16.08
N LEU A 169 20.43 -4.69 15.59
CA LEU A 169 21.82 -5.06 15.92
C LEU A 169 22.08 -4.94 17.42
N LEU A 170 21.56 -3.90 18.06
CA LEU A 170 21.60 -3.76 19.51
C LEU A 170 20.92 -4.94 20.20
N GLN A 171 19.71 -5.33 19.77
CA GLN A 171 19.01 -6.49 20.35
C GLN A 171 19.80 -7.80 20.17
N ILE A 172 20.41 -8.03 19.01
CA ILE A 172 21.27 -9.21 18.76
C ILE A 172 22.41 -9.28 19.77
N ILE A 173 23.06 -8.15 20.06
CA ILE A 173 24.16 -8.03 21.03
C ILE A 173 23.63 -8.28 22.46
N LEU A 174 22.49 -7.68 22.80
CA LEU A 174 21.85 -7.84 24.10
C LEU A 174 21.46 -9.30 24.38
N VAL A 175 20.92 -10.00 23.37
CA VAL A 175 20.59 -11.43 23.48
C VAL A 175 21.87 -12.28 23.51
N LEU A 176 22.92 -11.95 22.76
CA LEU A 176 24.21 -12.64 22.85
C LEU A 176 24.79 -12.57 24.27
N TRP A 177 24.67 -11.40 24.92
CA TRP A 177 25.08 -11.25 26.31
C TRP A 177 24.28 -12.16 27.26
N LEU A 178 22.98 -12.33 27.04
CA LEU A 178 22.16 -13.31 27.78
C LEU A 178 22.63 -14.75 27.56
N ILE A 179 22.98 -15.11 26.32
CA ILE A 179 23.47 -16.46 25.97
C ILE A 179 24.77 -16.77 26.71
N VAL A 180 25.71 -15.82 26.77
CA VAL A 180 27.01 -16.00 27.45
C VAL A 180 26.83 -16.14 28.98
N ASN A 181 25.86 -15.44 29.56
CA ASN A 181 25.57 -15.48 31.01
C ASN A 181 24.51 -16.53 31.40
N CYS A 182 24.14 -17.40 30.47
CA CYS A 182 23.08 -18.38 30.64
C CYS A 182 23.51 -19.51 31.62
N LYS A 183 22.60 -19.88 32.52
CA LYS A 183 22.77 -21.01 33.44
C LYS A 183 21.87 -22.16 33.02
N GLY A 184 22.45 -23.34 32.84
CA GLY A 184 21.73 -24.58 32.53
C GLY A 184 22.58 -25.52 31.67
N HIS A 185 22.22 -26.81 31.66
CA HIS A 185 22.99 -27.86 30.97
C HIS A 185 22.15 -28.66 29.95
N ASN A 186 20.94 -28.21 29.61
CA ASN A 186 20.11 -28.91 28.63
C ASN A 186 20.65 -28.68 27.21
N ILE A 187 21.26 -29.72 26.64
CA ILE A 187 21.88 -29.71 25.31
C ILE A 187 20.88 -29.30 24.22
N SER A 188 19.62 -29.74 24.32
CA SER A 188 18.60 -29.42 23.33
C SER A 188 18.27 -27.93 23.32
N TYR A 189 18.17 -27.31 24.50
CA TYR A 189 17.88 -25.87 24.61
C TYR A 189 19.09 -25.05 24.17
N THR A 190 20.30 -25.44 24.55
CA THR A 190 21.54 -24.81 24.07
C THR A 190 21.62 -24.83 22.55
N ALA A 191 21.33 -25.96 21.91
CA ALA A 191 21.33 -26.08 20.44
C ALA A 191 20.32 -25.12 19.79
N ASN A 192 19.06 -25.10 20.27
CA ASN A 192 18.03 -24.21 19.73
C ASN A 192 18.36 -22.72 19.94
N ILE A 193 18.91 -22.36 21.10
CA ILE A 193 19.35 -20.98 21.39
C ILE A 193 20.37 -20.51 20.34
N TRP A 194 21.41 -21.28 20.07
CA TRP A 194 22.42 -20.93 19.07
C TRP A 194 21.88 -20.93 17.65
N ILE A 195 21.05 -21.93 17.29
CA ILE A 195 20.40 -22.00 15.97
C ILE A 195 19.55 -20.76 15.70
N PHE A 196 18.67 -20.39 16.64
CA PHE A 196 17.79 -19.23 16.49
C PHE A 196 18.55 -17.92 16.47
N TRP A 197 19.60 -17.78 17.29
CA TRP A 197 20.43 -16.59 17.29
C TRP A 197 21.20 -16.41 15.97
N ILE A 198 21.85 -17.47 15.46
CA ILE A 198 22.57 -17.43 14.17
C ILE A 198 21.61 -17.10 13.03
N GLN A 199 20.42 -17.71 13.01
CA GLN A 199 19.40 -17.41 12.00
C GLN A 199 18.93 -15.96 12.09
N SER A 200 18.71 -15.43 13.30
CA SER A 200 18.35 -14.04 13.50
C SER A 200 19.40 -13.09 12.92
N VAL A 201 20.69 -13.37 13.09
CA VAL A 201 21.80 -12.59 12.50
C VAL A 201 21.75 -12.62 10.97
N ILE A 202 21.61 -13.82 10.38
CA ILE A 202 21.57 -14.02 8.93
C ILE A 202 20.36 -13.29 8.33
N LEU A 203 19.17 -13.48 8.90
CA LEU A 203 17.94 -12.85 8.43
C LEU A 203 17.99 -11.33 8.60
N THR A 204 18.56 -10.81 9.70
CA THR A 204 18.70 -9.36 9.90
C THR A 204 19.56 -8.71 8.82
N TYR A 205 20.69 -9.35 8.47
CA TYR A 205 21.55 -8.85 7.40
C TYR A 205 20.84 -8.88 6.03
N ARG A 206 20.10 -9.96 5.74
CA ARG A 206 19.31 -10.09 4.49
C ARG A 206 18.22 -9.04 4.41
N ASN A 207 17.48 -8.83 5.51
CA ASN A 207 16.43 -7.82 5.59
C ASN A 207 16.98 -6.42 5.35
N TYR A 208 18.15 -6.12 5.93
CA TYR A 208 18.84 -4.88 5.67
C TYR A 208 19.23 -4.73 4.19
N GLN A 209 19.75 -5.79 3.57
CA GLN A 209 20.09 -5.77 2.15
C GLN A 209 18.86 -5.55 1.27
N SER A 210 17.75 -6.23 1.56
CA SER A 210 16.46 -6.07 0.87
C SER A 210 15.95 -4.62 0.95
N LEU A 211 15.86 -4.06 2.16
CA LEU A 211 15.45 -2.67 2.38
C LEU A 211 16.44 -1.67 1.75
N SER A 212 17.73 -2.00 1.75
CA SER A 212 18.74 -1.19 1.07
C SER A 212 18.57 -1.22 -0.44
N ASN A 213 18.18 -2.36 -1.02
CA ASN A 213 17.87 -2.48 -2.43
C ASN A 213 16.56 -1.76 -2.80
N ALA A 214 15.59 -1.68 -1.91
CA ALA A 214 14.34 -0.94 -2.12
C ALA A 214 14.44 0.58 -1.89
N SER A 215 15.43 1.04 -1.12
CA SER A 215 15.57 2.47 -0.81
C SER A 215 16.06 3.31 -1.99
N LYS A 216 15.46 4.50 -2.14
CA LYS A 216 15.88 5.54 -3.10
C LYS A 216 17.32 6.01 -2.82
N LYS A 217 17.76 6.00 -1.55
CA LYS A 217 19.15 6.29 -1.14
C LYS A 217 20.07 5.07 -1.16
N GLY A 218 19.72 4.04 -1.93
CA GLY A 218 20.40 2.74 -1.92
C GLY A 218 20.45 2.06 -3.27
N GLY A 219 20.15 0.76 -3.29
CA GLY A 219 20.23 -0.08 -4.48
C GLY A 219 19.19 0.27 -5.54
N LEU A 220 18.01 0.78 -5.17
CA LEU A 220 16.94 1.08 -6.12
C LEU A 220 17.41 2.08 -7.18
N LEU A 221 18.09 3.14 -6.74
CA LEU A 221 18.64 4.17 -7.61
C LEU A 221 19.74 3.63 -8.52
N LYS A 222 20.58 2.71 -8.00
CA LYS A 222 21.66 2.07 -8.75
C LYS A 222 21.13 1.11 -9.83
N LEU A 223 20.18 0.24 -9.48
CA LEU A 223 19.58 -0.71 -10.42
C LEU A 223 18.76 0.03 -11.48
N SER A 224 17.95 1.01 -11.06
CA SER A 224 17.12 1.79 -11.99
C SER A 224 17.96 2.65 -12.94
N LYS A 225 19.16 3.07 -12.52
CA LYS A 225 20.12 3.76 -13.41
C LYS A 225 20.54 2.90 -14.60
N VAL A 226 20.91 1.64 -14.35
CA VAL A 226 21.30 0.71 -15.42
C VAL A 226 20.18 0.56 -16.44
N VAL A 227 18.94 0.41 -15.96
CA VAL A 227 17.76 0.33 -16.84
C VAL A 227 17.52 1.64 -17.58
N ALA A 228 17.65 2.79 -16.91
CA ALA A 228 17.45 4.10 -17.53
C ALA A 228 18.45 4.36 -18.64
N ASP A 229 19.76 4.20 -18.36
CA ASP A 229 20.83 4.43 -19.33
C ASP A 229 20.73 3.47 -20.53
N TYR A 230 20.32 2.21 -20.30
CA TYR A 230 20.07 1.25 -21.37
C TYR A 230 18.89 1.66 -22.26
N MET A 231 17.78 2.08 -21.66
CA MET A 231 16.57 2.46 -22.40
C MET A 231 16.75 3.73 -23.22
N MET A 232 17.67 4.63 -22.84
CA MET A 232 18.05 5.79 -23.66
C MET A 232 18.58 5.39 -25.04
N ILE A 233 19.28 4.27 -25.16
CA ILE A 233 19.92 3.80 -26.41
C ILE A 233 19.23 2.59 -27.03
N GLU A 234 18.16 2.06 -26.44
CA GLU A 234 17.52 0.82 -26.89
C GLU A 234 16.95 0.95 -28.32
N HIS A 235 16.32 2.08 -28.61
CA HIS A 235 15.64 2.31 -29.88
C HIS A 235 16.61 2.46 -31.06
N GLU A 236 17.82 2.98 -30.83
CA GLU A 236 18.89 3.08 -31.83
C GLU A 236 19.43 1.70 -32.26
N GLN A 237 19.20 0.66 -31.45
CA GLN A 237 19.72 -0.69 -31.66
C GLN A 237 18.79 -1.59 -32.47
N ILE A 238 17.68 -1.06 -32.98
CA ILE A 238 16.78 -1.78 -33.87
C ILE A 238 17.38 -1.70 -35.29
N PRO A 239 17.64 -2.84 -35.97
CA PRO A 239 18.19 -2.82 -37.32
C PRO A 239 17.35 -1.95 -38.26
N GLN A 240 18.01 -1.13 -39.10
CA GLN A 240 17.32 -0.30 -40.09
C GLN A 240 16.47 -1.19 -41.01
N GLY A 241 15.15 -0.96 -41.03
CA GLY A 241 14.17 -1.73 -41.81
C GLY A 241 13.44 -2.84 -41.04
N LEU A 242 13.80 -3.14 -39.78
CA LEU A 242 13.02 -4.02 -38.92
C LEU A 242 11.88 -3.23 -38.27
N ASN A 243 10.64 -3.50 -38.69
CA ASN A 243 9.45 -2.95 -38.01
C ASN A 243 9.20 -3.73 -36.71
N PRO A 244 9.22 -3.06 -35.53
CA PRO A 244 8.88 -3.71 -34.27
C PRO A 244 7.48 -4.31 -34.33
N ASN A 245 7.31 -5.51 -33.77
CA ASN A 245 6.02 -6.17 -33.69
C ASN A 245 5.58 -6.24 -32.22
N PRO A 246 4.60 -5.41 -31.82
CA PRO A 246 4.19 -5.31 -30.43
C PRO A 246 3.43 -6.56 -29.95
N GLY A 247 2.79 -7.31 -30.85
CA GLY A 247 2.13 -8.57 -30.53
C GLY A 247 3.11 -9.69 -30.17
N THR A 248 4.26 -9.78 -30.84
CA THR A 248 5.30 -10.80 -30.55
C THR A 248 6.39 -10.31 -29.60
N MET A 249 6.37 -9.02 -29.24
CA MET A 249 7.44 -8.27 -28.56
C MET A 249 8.75 -8.21 -29.36
N GLU A 250 8.73 -8.53 -30.66
CA GLU A 250 9.93 -8.47 -31.50
C GLU A 250 10.35 -7.02 -31.74
N GLY A 251 11.62 -6.71 -31.47
CA GLY A 251 12.12 -5.33 -31.50
C GLY A 251 11.88 -4.54 -30.22
N TYR A 252 11.21 -5.09 -29.21
CA TYR A 252 11.04 -4.50 -27.88
C TYR A 252 12.02 -5.12 -26.88
N LYS A 253 13.19 -4.50 -26.70
CA LYS A 253 14.30 -5.09 -25.91
C LYS A 253 14.28 -4.65 -24.45
N TYR A 254 13.13 -4.66 -23.79
CA TYR A 254 13.05 -4.30 -22.36
C TYR A 254 13.80 -5.31 -21.48
N ILE A 255 14.54 -4.82 -20.48
CA ILE A 255 15.34 -5.66 -19.59
C ILE A 255 14.43 -6.56 -18.74
N PHE A 256 14.62 -7.87 -18.86
CA PHE A 256 13.95 -8.88 -18.04
C PHE A 256 14.83 -9.33 -16.86
N HIS A 257 16.16 -9.47 -17.04
CA HIS A 257 17.08 -9.89 -15.96
C HIS A 257 18.54 -9.51 -16.27
N GLY A 258 19.42 -9.58 -15.25
CA GLY A 258 20.87 -9.37 -15.38
C GLY A 258 21.36 -7.99 -14.96
N GLU A 259 20.46 -7.05 -14.64
CA GLU A 259 20.83 -5.68 -14.27
C GLU A 259 21.60 -5.60 -12.95
N GLU A 260 21.40 -6.56 -12.04
CA GLU A 260 22.12 -6.61 -10.75
C GLU A 260 23.61 -6.88 -10.93
N GLU A 261 23.96 -7.83 -11.83
CA GLU A 261 25.34 -8.13 -12.17
C GLU A 261 26.03 -6.92 -12.81
N VAL A 262 25.31 -6.19 -13.67
CA VAL A 262 25.82 -5.01 -14.36
C VAL A 262 25.92 -3.83 -13.41
N ALA A 263 24.98 -3.65 -12.50
CA ALA A 263 25.03 -2.60 -11.50
C ALA A 263 26.32 -2.68 -10.68
N SER A 264 26.84 -3.87 -10.40
CA SER A 264 28.14 -4.03 -9.70
C SER A 264 29.32 -3.32 -10.40
N LEU A 265 29.23 -3.07 -11.70
CA LEU A 265 30.28 -2.44 -12.52
C LEU A 265 30.25 -0.90 -12.49
N LEU A 266 29.20 -0.27 -11.96
CA LEU A 266 29.16 1.20 -11.77
C LEU A 266 30.18 1.62 -10.69
N PRO A 267 31.02 2.66 -10.91
CA PRO A 267 30.85 3.76 -11.87
C PRO A 267 31.78 3.70 -13.10
N THR A 268 32.42 2.56 -13.40
CA THR A 268 33.39 2.46 -14.50
C THR A 268 32.72 2.86 -15.81
N ALA A 269 33.06 4.05 -16.33
CA ALA A 269 32.47 4.68 -17.51
C ALA A 269 32.56 3.77 -18.76
N PRO A 270 31.97 4.18 -19.90
CA PRO A 270 30.73 3.67 -20.51
C PRO A 270 30.66 2.15 -20.82
N GLU A 271 31.69 1.36 -20.49
CA GLU A 271 31.78 -0.09 -20.72
C GLU A 271 30.62 -0.89 -20.12
N TYR A 272 29.97 -0.40 -19.05
CA TYR A 272 28.83 -1.10 -18.46
C TYR A 272 27.61 -1.14 -19.40
N THR A 273 27.46 -0.21 -20.35
CA THR A 273 26.37 -0.24 -21.34
C THR A 273 26.53 -1.42 -22.31
N GLU A 274 27.76 -1.69 -22.75
CA GLU A 274 28.07 -2.88 -23.53
C GLU A 274 27.97 -4.16 -22.69
N ALA A 275 28.38 -4.10 -21.42
CA ALA A 275 28.14 -5.20 -20.48
C ALA A 275 26.64 -5.46 -20.27
N THR A 276 25.81 -4.41 -20.25
CA THR A 276 24.34 -4.52 -20.19
C THR A 276 23.85 -5.30 -21.40
N ARG A 277 24.31 -4.96 -22.60
CA ARG A 277 23.95 -5.66 -23.84
C ARG A 277 24.31 -7.15 -23.82
N ARG A 278 25.46 -7.50 -23.24
CA ARG A 278 25.94 -8.91 -23.23
C ARG A 278 25.36 -9.73 -22.09
N LYS A 279 25.12 -9.13 -20.92
CA LYS A 279 24.75 -9.83 -19.69
C LYS A 279 23.25 -9.79 -19.39
N CYS A 280 22.53 -8.78 -19.86
CA CYS A 280 21.09 -8.68 -19.61
C CYS A 280 20.29 -9.51 -20.61
N THR A 281 19.27 -10.16 -20.10
CA THR A 281 18.26 -10.85 -20.90
C THR A 281 17.08 -9.93 -21.13
N THR A 282 16.58 -9.87 -22.36
CA THR A 282 15.52 -8.96 -22.80
C THR A 282 14.20 -9.69 -23.03
N ILE A 283 13.07 -8.98 -22.92
CA ILE A 283 11.73 -9.57 -23.01
C ILE A 283 11.44 -10.23 -24.36
N ASP A 284 11.97 -9.69 -25.47
CA ASP A 284 11.84 -10.28 -26.81
C ASP A 284 12.47 -11.69 -26.87
N SER A 285 13.65 -11.87 -26.27
CA SER A 285 14.35 -13.15 -26.20
C SER A 285 13.57 -14.17 -25.35
N VAL A 286 12.98 -13.73 -24.23
CA VAL A 286 12.15 -14.57 -23.37
C VAL A 286 10.86 -14.98 -24.09
N CYS A 287 10.18 -14.03 -24.75
CA CYS A 287 8.98 -14.31 -25.54
C CYS A 287 9.26 -15.26 -26.71
N GLN A 288 10.42 -15.13 -27.37
CA GLN A 288 10.84 -16.05 -28.43
C GLN A 288 11.07 -17.47 -27.90
N TRP A 289 11.70 -17.60 -26.73
CA TRP A 289 11.89 -18.89 -26.07
C TRP A 289 10.55 -19.54 -25.68
N ILE A 290 9.64 -18.80 -25.03
CA ILE A 290 8.30 -19.29 -24.64
C ILE A 290 7.53 -19.82 -25.86
N ARG A 291 7.60 -19.10 -26.99
CA ARG A 291 6.94 -19.52 -28.24
C ARG A 291 7.47 -20.85 -28.78
N ARG A 292 8.80 -21.01 -28.80
CA ARG A 292 9.51 -22.20 -29.33
C ARG A 292 9.33 -23.44 -28.47
N GLU A 293 9.06 -23.26 -27.17
CA GLU A 293 8.90 -24.38 -26.24
C GLU A 293 7.66 -25.21 -26.59
N SER A 294 7.86 -26.46 -26.99
CA SER A 294 6.78 -27.36 -27.41
C SER A 294 6.09 -28.03 -26.23
N ALA A 295 6.70 -28.00 -25.04
CA ALA A 295 6.15 -28.61 -23.84
C ALA A 295 4.99 -27.81 -23.20
N LEU A 296 4.77 -26.55 -23.59
CA LEU A 296 3.77 -25.65 -23.01
C LEU A 296 2.49 -25.62 -23.86
N ASN A 297 1.32 -25.67 -23.21
CA ASN A 297 0.05 -25.36 -23.87
C ASN A 297 -0.08 -23.85 -24.14
N GLN A 298 -1.01 -23.48 -25.01
CA GLN A 298 -1.20 -22.07 -25.41
C GLN A 298 -1.49 -21.16 -24.21
N GLU A 299 -2.33 -21.63 -23.30
CA GLU A 299 -2.70 -20.89 -22.08
C GLU A 299 -1.50 -20.62 -21.16
N ALA A 300 -0.62 -21.60 -20.95
CA ALA A 300 0.59 -21.40 -20.15
C ALA A 300 1.57 -20.46 -20.85
N LYS A 301 1.68 -20.52 -22.19
CA LYS A 301 2.52 -19.60 -22.96
C LYS A 301 2.07 -18.16 -22.77
N GLU A 302 0.77 -17.89 -22.84
CA GLU A 302 0.20 -16.56 -22.60
C GLU A 302 0.44 -16.09 -21.17
N THR A 303 0.20 -16.97 -20.18
CA THR A 303 0.42 -16.65 -18.76
C THR A 303 1.89 -16.30 -18.48
N LEU A 304 2.83 -17.10 -19.00
CA LEU A 304 4.26 -16.86 -18.83
C LEU A 304 4.70 -15.58 -19.55
N LYS A 305 4.13 -15.30 -20.71
CA LYS A 305 4.36 -14.04 -21.43
C LYS A 305 3.88 -12.85 -20.59
N ASP A 306 2.68 -12.94 -20.01
CA ASP A 306 2.09 -11.88 -19.18
C ASP A 306 2.93 -11.65 -17.91
N VAL A 307 3.40 -12.70 -17.25
CA VAL A 307 4.31 -12.61 -16.11
C VAL A 307 5.63 -11.95 -16.50
N ALA A 308 6.25 -12.41 -17.59
CA ALA A 308 7.54 -11.87 -18.04
C ALA A 308 7.43 -10.40 -18.45
N LEU A 309 6.32 -10.04 -19.11
CA LEU A 309 6.00 -8.68 -19.50
C LEU A 309 5.80 -7.81 -18.26
N SER A 310 4.91 -8.20 -17.35
CA SER A 310 4.62 -7.49 -16.10
C SER A 310 5.90 -7.25 -15.28
N PHE A 311 6.79 -8.23 -15.22
CA PHE A 311 8.07 -8.09 -14.51
C PHE A 311 9.03 -7.11 -15.19
N SER A 312 9.05 -7.08 -16.53
CA SER A 312 9.84 -6.11 -17.29
C SER A 312 9.28 -4.69 -17.15
N LEU A 313 7.96 -4.54 -17.22
CA LEU A 313 7.27 -3.26 -17.00
C LEU A 313 7.53 -2.72 -15.60
N PHE A 314 7.48 -3.59 -14.58
CA PHE A 314 7.83 -3.23 -13.19
C PHE A 314 9.22 -2.61 -13.11
N LYS A 315 10.20 -3.17 -13.85
CA LYS A 315 11.56 -2.61 -13.92
C LYS A 315 11.61 -1.26 -14.61
N LEU A 316 10.84 -1.10 -15.68
CA LEU A 316 10.71 0.19 -16.36
C LEU A 316 10.10 1.25 -15.45
N LEU A 317 9.06 0.90 -14.68
CA LEU A 317 8.34 1.81 -13.79
C LEU A 317 9.21 2.28 -12.61
N LYS A 318 10.12 1.44 -12.09
CA LYS A 318 11.09 1.83 -11.05
C LYS A 318 11.90 3.09 -11.40
N ARG A 319 12.15 3.34 -12.69
CA ARG A 319 12.84 4.56 -13.15
C ARG A 319 12.04 5.81 -12.86
N ARG A 320 10.72 5.77 -13.08
CA ARG A 320 9.79 6.86 -12.78
C ARG A 320 9.76 7.15 -11.27
N LEU A 321 9.79 6.12 -10.43
CA LEU A 321 9.91 6.27 -8.96
C LEU A 321 11.20 6.97 -8.50
N CYS A 322 12.28 6.84 -9.28
CA CYS A 322 13.58 7.43 -8.98
C CYS A 322 13.79 8.82 -9.61
N GLY A 323 12.82 9.33 -10.38
CA GLY A 323 12.98 10.58 -11.13
C GLY A 323 13.98 10.48 -12.28
N TYR A 324 14.27 9.30 -12.80
CA TYR A 324 15.10 9.16 -13.99
C TYR A 324 14.31 9.53 -15.25
N GLN A 325 15.00 10.13 -16.23
CA GLN A 325 14.43 10.38 -17.54
C GLN A 325 14.00 9.08 -18.21
N ILE A 326 12.80 9.09 -18.78
CA ILE A 326 12.24 7.98 -19.55
C ILE A 326 12.52 8.26 -21.02
N GLY A 327 13.68 7.82 -21.51
CA GLY A 327 14.18 8.14 -22.86
C GLY A 327 13.28 7.68 -24.00
N GLU A 328 12.44 6.68 -23.75
CA GLU A 328 11.48 6.19 -24.72
C GLU A 328 10.14 6.96 -24.71
N ALA A 329 9.93 7.89 -23.78
CA ALA A 329 8.74 8.74 -23.77
C ALA A 329 8.69 9.60 -25.04
N GLY A 330 7.52 9.71 -25.66
CA GLY A 330 7.34 10.42 -26.93
C GLY A 330 7.74 9.64 -28.18
N LEU A 331 8.38 8.47 -28.08
CA LEU A 331 8.61 7.61 -29.25
C LEU A 331 7.30 6.93 -29.70
N ALA A 332 7.03 6.95 -31.00
CA ALA A 332 5.86 6.27 -31.57
C ALA A 332 5.82 4.77 -31.25
N LYS A 333 7.00 4.11 -31.17
CA LYS A 333 7.16 2.71 -30.76
C LYS A 333 6.60 2.44 -29.36
N THR A 334 6.79 3.37 -28.42
CA THR A 334 6.35 3.21 -27.03
C THR A 334 4.82 3.25 -26.94
N LEU A 335 4.20 4.16 -27.68
CA LEU A 335 2.75 4.23 -27.77
C LEU A 335 2.17 3.03 -28.54
N ASP A 336 2.82 2.60 -29.62
CA ASP A 336 2.47 1.41 -30.41
C ASP A 336 2.48 0.14 -29.55
N PHE A 337 3.45 -0.01 -28.66
CA PHE A 337 3.47 -1.10 -27.68
C PHE A 337 2.18 -1.18 -26.86
N VAL A 338 1.72 -0.07 -26.30
CA VAL A 338 0.50 -0.08 -25.49
C VAL A 338 -0.73 -0.29 -26.36
N LEU A 339 -0.87 0.44 -27.47
CA LEU A 339 -2.07 0.41 -28.32
C LEU A 339 -2.26 -0.89 -29.10
N HIS A 340 -1.17 -1.55 -29.50
CA HIS A 340 -1.20 -2.70 -30.40
C HIS A 340 -0.55 -3.97 -29.82
N GLY A 341 0.23 -3.86 -28.73
CA GLY A 341 0.86 -5.00 -28.05
C GLY A 341 0.13 -5.38 -26.77
N LEU A 342 0.03 -4.44 -25.84
CA LEU A 342 -0.66 -4.63 -24.57
C LEU A 342 -2.17 -4.69 -24.79
N ILE A 343 -2.72 -3.70 -25.50
CA ILE A 343 -4.14 -3.59 -25.88
C ILE A 343 -4.33 -4.14 -27.31
N SER A 344 -3.89 -5.36 -27.57
CA SER A 344 -3.76 -5.89 -28.95
C SER A 344 -5.09 -5.96 -29.73
N GLU A 345 -6.12 -6.61 -29.17
CA GLU A 345 -7.40 -6.92 -29.84
C GLU A 345 -8.60 -6.29 -29.13
N GLU A 346 -9.67 -6.02 -29.87
CA GLU A 346 -10.97 -5.64 -29.30
C GLU A 346 -11.45 -6.76 -28.37
N GLY A 347 -11.63 -6.44 -27.08
CA GLY A 347 -11.98 -7.41 -26.02
C GLY A 347 -10.81 -7.90 -25.17
N ASN A 348 -9.54 -7.57 -25.52
CA ASN A 348 -8.38 -7.95 -24.70
C ASN A 348 -8.04 -6.94 -23.58
N TYR A 349 -8.92 -5.96 -23.34
CA TYR A 349 -8.74 -4.88 -22.36
C TYR A 349 -8.56 -5.41 -20.93
N ILE A 350 -9.29 -6.47 -20.56
CA ILE A 350 -9.21 -7.08 -19.24
C ILE A 350 -7.86 -7.76 -19.01
N ARG A 351 -7.28 -8.39 -20.04
CA ARG A 351 -5.92 -8.95 -19.95
C ARG A 351 -4.87 -7.85 -19.84
N ALA A 352 -4.98 -6.79 -20.65
CA ALA A 352 -4.09 -5.64 -20.59
C ALA A 352 -4.07 -5.02 -19.18
N PHE A 353 -5.25 -4.81 -18.59
CA PHE A 353 -5.39 -4.34 -17.22
C PHE A 353 -4.78 -5.33 -16.21
N GLY A 354 -4.99 -6.64 -16.38
CA GLY A 354 -4.41 -7.69 -15.54
C GLY A 354 -2.88 -7.74 -15.56
N VAL A 355 -2.24 -7.40 -16.68
CA VAL A 355 -0.77 -7.25 -16.78
C VAL A 355 -0.30 -6.07 -15.91
N ILE A 356 -1.01 -4.94 -15.93
CA ILE A 356 -0.71 -3.78 -15.08
C ILE A 356 -0.97 -4.09 -13.60
N GLU A 357 -2.06 -4.81 -13.27
CA GLU A 357 -2.32 -5.29 -11.90
C GLU A 357 -1.16 -6.16 -11.38
N MET A 358 -0.65 -7.06 -12.22
CA MET A 358 0.46 -7.93 -11.87
C MET A 358 1.78 -7.17 -11.73
N GLU A 359 2.05 -6.22 -12.61
CA GLU A 359 3.19 -5.31 -12.52
C GLU A 359 3.20 -4.55 -11.19
N LEU A 360 2.09 -3.88 -10.87
CA LEU A 360 1.97 -3.10 -9.63
C LEU A 360 2.09 -3.98 -8.40
N SER A 361 1.74 -5.26 -8.51
CA SER A 361 1.92 -6.17 -7.40
C SER A 361 3.38 -6.56 -7.20
N PHE A 362 4.17 -6.72 -8.27
CA PHE A 362 5.63 -6.82 -8.12
C PHE A 362 6.21 -5.57 -7.47
N MET A 363 5.67 -4.38 -7.81
CA MET A 363 6.06 -3.12 -7.17
C MET A 363 5.70 -3.11 -5.68
N TYR A 364 4.48 -3.53 -5.32
CA TYR A 364 4.07 -3.66 -3.93
C TYR A 364 4.97 -4.62 -3.16
N ASP A 365 5.25 -5.80 -3.72
CA ASP A 365 6.10 -6.78 -3.06
C ASP A 365 7.54 -6.29 -2.89
N PHE A 366 8.05 -5.54 -3.87
CA PHE A 366 9.36 -4.93 -3.82
C PHE A 366 9.47 -3.84 -2.74
N LEU A 367 8.41 -3.05 -2.51
CA LEU A 367 8.43 -1.94 -1.56
C LEU A 367 7.99 -2.33 -0.13
N TYR A 368 6.97 -3.18 0.01
CA TYR A 368 6.26 -3.40 1.28
C TYR A 368 6.37 -4.83 1.83
N THR A 369 6.81 -5.82 1.04
CA THR A 369 6.97 -7.21 1.49
C THR A 369 8.41 -7.69 1.31
N ARG A 370 8.68 -8.95 1.68
CA ARG A 370 10.01 -9.57 1.53
C ARG A 370 10.04 -10.73 0.53
N PHE A 371 8.96 -10.94 -0.22
CA PHE A 371 8.80 -12.10 -1.11
C PHE A 371 9.84 -12.19 -2.22
N ASN A 372 10.42 -11.07 -2.68
CA ASN A 372 11.52 -11.07 -3.66
C ASN A 372 12.77 -11.82 -3.15
N THR A 373 13.02 -11.83 -1.85
CA THR A 373 14.27 -12.38 -1.28
C THR A 373 14.25 -13.86 -0.95
N GLU A 374 13.08 -14.47 -0.81
CA GLU A 374 12.96 -15.87 -0.39
C GLU A 374 13.37 -16.87 -1.48
N HIS A 375 13.17 -16.52 -2.75
CA HIS A 375 13.29 -17.50 -3.84
C HIS A 375 14.74 -17.83 -4.24
N THR A 376 15.68 -16.89 -4.09
CA THR A 376 17.08 -17.04 -4.50
C THR A 376 17.83 -18.14 -3.70
N VAL A 377 17.20 -18.74 -2.68
CA VAL A 377 17.86 -19.60 -1.68
C VAL A 377 17.22 -21.00 -1.52
N ALA A 378 16.29 -21.39 -2.40
CA ALA A 378 15.52 -22.65 -2.27
C ALA A 378 16.36 -23.95 -2.17
N LYS A 379 17.61 -23.97 -2.65
CA LYS A 379 18.46 -25.19 -2.63
C LYS A 379 19.25 -25.42 -1.33
N GLY A 380 19.54 -24.37 -0.55
CA GLY A 380 20.29 -24.49 0.72
C GLY A 380 19.38 -24.55 1.96
N PHE A 381 18.16 -24.05 1.86
CA PHE A 381 17.26 -23.85 3.00
C PHE A 381 16.45 -25.09 3.38
N THR A 382 16.16 -26.01 2.44
CA THR A 382 15.40 -27.25 2.74
C THR A 382 16.07 -28.10 3.82
N ALA A 383 17.40 -28.24 3.78
CA ALA A 383 18.17 -28.92 4.82
C ALA A 383 18.11 -28.17 6.17
N TRP A 384 18.13 -26.84 6.16
CA TRP A 384 18.03 -26.01 7.37
C TRP A 384 16.64 -26.06 8.02
N PHE A 385 15.55 -26.02 7.23
CA PHE A 385 14.18 -26.22 7.72
C PHE A 385 14.04 -27.59 8.41
N ILE A 386 14.62 -28.65 7.83
CA ILE A 386 14.58 -30.00 8.42
C ILE A 386 15.31 -30.00 9.77
N VAL A 387 16.48 -29.36 9.87
CA VAL A 387 17.23 -29.25 11.14
C VAL A 387 16.41 -28.49 12.21
N ILE A 388 15.76 -27.39 11.83
CA ILE A 388 14.90 -26.61 12.75
C ILE A 388 13.70 -27.43 13.21
N ILE A 389 12.99 -28.09 12.30
CA ILE A 389 11.81 -28.92 12.64
C ILE A 389 12.21 -30.06 13.58
N VAL A 390 13.32 -30.74 13.31
CA VAL A 390 13.81 -31.86 14.15
C VAL A 390 14.25 -31.38 15.53
N THR A 391 14.96 -30.26 15.62
CA THR A 391 15.44 -29.70 16.91
C THR A 391 14.32 -29.14 17.78
N ILE A 392 13.30 -28.53 17.17
CA ILE A 392 12.08 -28.09 17.84
C ILE A 392 11.27 -29.30 18.31
N SER A 393 11.06 -30.30 17.45
CA SER A 393 10.30 -31.51 17.81
C SER A 393 10.94 -32.27 18.97
N ASN A 394 12.27 -32.38 18.98
CA ASN A 394 13.01 -32.97 20.11
C ASN A 394 12.88 -32.14 21.39
N SER A 395 12.82 -30.80 21.28
CA SER A 395 12.64 -29.92 22.44
C SER A 395 11.23 -29.93 22.99
N ILE A 396 10.21 -30.04 22.14
CA ILE A 396 8.81 -30.26 22.53
C ILE A 396 8.68 -31.62 23.23
N SER A 397 9.25 -32.68 22.66
CA SER A 397 9.27 -34.01 23.29
C SER A 397 9.98 -34.00 24.66
N GLY A 398 11.11 -33.30 24.76
CA GLY A 398 11.80 -33.05 26.03
C GLY A 398 10.98 -32.22 27.02
N ALA A 399 10.18 -31.26 26.54
CA ALA A 399 9.24 -30.49 27.34
C ALA A 399 8.05 -31.31 27.83
N PHE A 400 7.64 -32.36 27.11
CA PHE A 400 6.60 -33.31 27.54
C PHE A 400 7.14 -34.44 28.45
N SER A 401 8.46 -34.68 28.45
CA SER A 401 9.11 -35.70 29.27
C SER A 401 8.94 -35.48 30.77
N ARG A 402 8.87 -36.58 31.53
CA ARG A 402 8.81 -36.57 33.02
C ARG A 402 10.06 -35.98 33.68
N HIS A 403 11.16 -35.87 32.94
CA HIS A 403 12.46 -35.35 33.40
C HIS A 403 12.73 -33.91 32.92
N TYR A 404 11.69 -33.11 32.70
CA TYR A 404 11.82 -31.72 32.25
C TYR A 404 12.75 -30.89 33.15
N HIS A 405 13.55 -30.00 32.56
CA HIS A 405 14.45 -29.12 33.29
C HIS A 405 13.63 -28.20 34.22
N ARG A 406 13.74 -28.46 35.51
CA ARG A 406 13.00 -27.76 36.56
C ARG A 406 13.61 -26.38 36.79
N SER A 407 12.90 -25.31 36.42
CA SER A 407 13.27 -23.94 36.82
C SER A 407 13.21 -23.82 38.35
N SER A 408 14.14 -23.04 38.93
CA SER A 408 14.20 -22.83 40.38
C SER A 408 13.08 -21.92 40.91
N LEU A 409 12.28 -21.33 40.02
CA LEU A 409 11.30 -20.29 40.30
C LEU A 409 9.87 -20.73 39.93
N GLU A 410 9.48 -21.95 40.31
CA GLU A 410 8.13 -22.49 40.04
C GLU A 410 7.01 -21.59 40.61
N GLN A 411 6.18 -21.05 39.73
CA GLN A 411 4.84 -20.55 40.09
C GLN A 411 3.81 -21.59 39.62
N ARG A 412 3.34 -22.43 40.55
CA ARG A 412 2.24 -23.38 40.26
C ARG A 412 0.91 -22.69 40.45
N VAL A 413 0.18 -22.52 39.36
CA VAL A 413 -1.24 -22.19 39.41
C VAL A 413 -2.00 -23.48 39.18
N HIS A 414 -2.72 -23.97 40.20
CA HIS A 414 -3.48 -25.24 40.15
C HIS A 414 -2.69 -26.50 39.75
N GLY A 415 -1.39 -26.55 40.05
CA GLY A 415 -0.53 -27.69 39.72
C GLY A 415 0.06 -27.68 38.30
N ILE A 416 -0.22 -26.64 37.52
CA ILE A 416 0.30 -26.42 36.17
C ILE A 416 1.51 -25.47 36.23
N ASP A 417 2.58 -25.83 35.52
CA ASP A 417 3.78 -25.00 35.30
C ASP A 417 3.54 -24.05 34.11
N VAL A 418 3.31 -22.77 34.39
CA VAL A 418 2.99 -21.75 33.38
C VAL A 418 4.14 -21.55 32.41
N THR A 419 5.37 -21.49 32.90
CA THR A 419 6.61 -21.31 32.12
C THR A 419 6.79 -22.44 31.10
N ARG A 420 6.45 -23.68 31.48
CA ARG A 420 6.46 -24.82 30.56
C ARG A 420 5.49 -24.64 29.38
N TRP A 421 4.26 -24.21 29.65
CA TRP A 421 3.25 -24.01 28.60
C TRP A 421 3.56 -22.82 27.69
N VAL A 422 4.07 -21.71 28.24
CA VAL A 422 4.55 -20.58 27.43
C VAL A 422 5.61 -21.04 26.44
N THR A 423 6.57 -21.86 26.90
CA THR A 423 7.63 -22.40 26.05
C THR A 423 7.08 -23.30 24.94
N ILE A 424 6.11 -24.16 25.26
CA ILE A 424 5.44 -25.03 24.28
C ILE A 424 4.71 -24.18 23.22
N VAL A 425 3.96 -23.15 23.65
CA VAL A 425 3.26 -22.23 22.74
C VAL A 425 4.23 -21.54 21.80
N LEU A 426 5.35 -21.01 22.30
CA LEU A 426 6.37 -20.40 21.47
C LEU A 426 6.97 -21.36 20.45
N PHE A 427 7.28 -22.60 20.85
CA PHE A 427 7.77 -23.61 19.91
C PHE A 427 6.72 -23.99 18.86
N ILE A 428 5.43 -24.06 19.22
CA ILE A 428 4.35 -24.30 18.26
C ILE A 428 4.25 -23.15 17.25
N ILE A 429 4.38 -21.89 17.71
CA ILE A 429 4.37 -20.72 16.83
C ILE A 429 5.54 -20.79 15.84
N VAL A 430 6.76 -21.05 16.33
CA VAL A 430 7.95 -21.20 15.48
C VAL A 430 7.78 -22.37 14.51
N LEU A 431 7.27 -23.52 14.98
CA LEU A 431 7.02 -24.68 14.11
C LEU A 431 5.98 -24.37 13.03
N ALA A 432 4.89 -23.68 13.39
CA ALA A 432 3.86 -23.25 12.45
C ALA A 432 4.42 -22.29 11.40
N TRP A 433 5.39 -21.44 11.79
CA TRP A 433 6.09 -20.52 10.90
C TRP A 433 6.96 -21.25 9.85
N TYR A 434 7.67 -22.28 10.28
CA TYR A 434 8.57 -23.07 9.43
C TYR A 434 7.89 -24.23 8.68
N LEU A 435 6.61 -24.51 8.96
CA LEU A 435 5.83 -25.49 8.21
C LEU A 435 5.50 -24.94 6.81
N PRO A 436 5.62 -25.75 5.74
CA PRO A 436 5.28 -25.37 4.37
C PRO A 436 3.76 -25.14 4.14
N LEU A 437 2.97 -25.07 5.22
CA LEU A 437 1.56 -24.67 5.24
C LEU A 437 1.37 -23.14 5.15
N ARG A 438 2.44 -22.34 5.28
CA ARG A 438 2.41 -20.94 4.82
C ARG A 438 2.01 -20.96 3.34
N GLY A 439 0.97 -20.20 3.00
CA GLY A 439 0.59 -19.94 1.61
C GLY A 439 1.86 -19.57 0.85
N TYR A 440 2.11 -20.30 -0.24
CA TYR A 440 3.35 -20.39 -0.99
C TYR A 440 4.08 -19.05 -1.22
N PRO A 441 5.42 -19.07 -1.42
CA PRO A 441 6.15 -17.93 -1.99
C PRO A 441 5.36 -17.41 -3.18
N ASP A 442 5.13 -16.10 -3.23
CA ASP A 442 4.31 -15.51 -4.27
C ASP A 442 4.75 -16.04 -5.64
N TRP A 443 3.86 -16.81 -6.25
CA TRP A 443 4.21 -17.73 -7.34
C TRP A 443 4.71 -16.97 -8.58
N ARG A 444 4.44 -15.67 -8.63
CA ARG A 444 4.97 -14.73 -9.62
C ARG A 444 6.48 -14.65 -9.57
N TRP A 445 7.07 -14.49 -8.38
CA TRP A 445 8.53 -14.46 -8.20
C TRP A 445 9.16 -15.81 -8.52
N TYR A 446 8.49 -16.92 -8.14
CA TYR A 446 8.90 -18.28 -8.50
C TYR A 446 9.02 -18.42 -10.02
N MET A 447 7.98 -18.08 -10.78
CA MET A 447 8.01 -18.19 -12.23
C MET A 447 9.05 -17.29 -12.89
N VAL A 448 9.25 -16.06 -12.39
CA VAL A 448 10.29 -15.17 -12.93
C VAL A 448 11.66 -15.82 -12.79
N HIS A 449 11.96 -16.39 -11.62
CA HIS A 449 13.21 -17.11 -11.41
C HIS A 449 13.30 -18.35 -12.30
N GLU A 450 12.24 -19.15 -12.41
CA GLU A 450 12.22 -20.32 -13.30
C GLU A 450 12.45 -19.93 -14.76
N LEU A 451 11.83 -18.85 -15.25
CA LEU A 451 12.05 -18.32 -16.60
C LEU A 451 13.52 -17.95 -16.80
N HIS A 452 14.15 -17.33 -15.81
CA HIS A 452 15.57 -17.00 -15.86
C HIS A 452 16.47 -18.25 -15.89
N VAL A 453 16.22 -19.23 -15.01
CA VAL A 453 17.04 -20.45 -14.90
C VAL A 453 16.83 -21.39 -16.10
N HIS A 454 15.59 -21.57 -16.55
CA HIS A 454 15.25 -22.51 -17.63
C HIS A 454 15.60 -21.99 -19.03
N GLN A 455 15.81 -20.69 -19.20
CA GLN A 455 16.51 -20.18 -20.39
C GLN A 455 17.90 -20.81 -20.54
N ARG A 456 18.53 -21.28 -19.44
CA ARG A 456 19.85 -21.92 -19.42
C ARG A 456 19.81 -23.46 -19.29
N GLN A 457 18.69 -24.10 -18.93
CA GLN A 457 18.58 -25.57 -18.72
C GLN A 457 17.19 -26.16 -19.09
N ARG A 458 17.14 -27.43 -19.55
CA ARG A 458 15.89 -28.09 -20.02
C ARG A 458 14.78 -28.15 -18.93
N PRO A 459 13.49 -27.96 -19.29
CA PRO A 459 12.38 -27.83 -18.33
C PRO A 459 11.88 -29.17 -17.78
N THR A 460 11.28 -29.13 -16.58
CA THR A 460 10.50 -30.26 -16.01
C THR A 460 9.00 -30.01 -16.20
N ARG A 461 8.37 -30.77 -17.12
CA ARG A 461 7.00 -30.56 -17.67
C ARG A 461 5.86 -30.39 -16.65
N MET A 462 5.83 -31.19 -15.58
CA MET A 462 4.70 -31.25 -14.64
C MET A 462 4.62 -30.02 -13.70
N LEU A 463 5.79 -29.43 -13.41
CA LEU A 463 5.91 -28.36 -12.43
C LEU A 463 5.53 -26.99 -13.02
N ILE A 464 5.56 -26.76 -14.33
CA ILE A 464 5.22 -25.45 -14.89
C ILE A 464 3.70 -25.33 -15.14
N LEU A 465 3.07 -26.39 -15.64
CA LEU A 465 1.65 -26.38 -16.01
C LEU A 465 0.72 -26.23 -14.79
N THR A 466 0.96 -27.04 -13.74
CA THR A 466 0.22 -26.92 -12.47
C THR A 466 0.35 -25.52 -11.88
N LYS A 467 1.49 -24.87 -12.12
CA LYS A 467 1.87 -23.58 -11.55
C LYS A 467 1.25 -22.36 -12.21
N THR A 468 1.05 -22.39 -13.53
CA THR A 468 0.41 -21.26 -14.23
C THR A 468 -1.03 -20.99 -13.80
N SER A 469 -1.77 -22.02 -13.37
CA SER A 469 -3.15 -21.86 -12.88
C SER A 469 -3.23 -21.01 -11.60
N PHE A 470 -2.34 -21.27 -10.62
CA PHE A 470 -2.29 -20.52 -9.36
C PHE A 470 -2.02 -19.02 -9.57
N VAL A 471 -1.23 -18.67 -10.57
CA VAL A 471 -0.87 -17.27 -10.85
C VAL A 471 -2.03 -16.45 -11.37
N LYS A 472 -2.86 -17.03 -12.22
CA LYS A 472 -4.05 -16.34 -12.70
C LYS A 472 -5.02 -16.06 -11.56
N ASP A 473 -5.18 -17.04 -10.66
CA ASP A 473 -6.03 -16.91 -9.49
C ASP A 473 -5.46 -15.88 -8.50
N ASP A 474 -4.15 -15.88 -8.26
CA ASP A 474 -3.47 -14.91 -7.40
C ASP A 474 -3.49 -13.50 -7.99
N ALA A 475 -3.29 -13.34 -9.30
CA ALA A 475 -3.35 -12.05 -9.99
C ALA A 475 -4.73 -11.41 -9.86
N LYS A 476 -5.81 -12.18 -10.08
CA LYS A 476 -7.20 -11.70 -9.92
C LYS A 476 -7.55 -11.33 -8.48
N ARG A 477 -6.86 -11.92 -7.49
CA ARG A 477 -7.04 -11.65 -6.07
C ARG A 477 -6.02 -10.66 -5.50
N SER A 478 -5.12 -10.12 -6.30
CA SER A 478 -4.03 -9.28 -5.80
C SER A 478 -4.52 -7.95 -5.23
N TRP A 479 -5.53 -7.36 -5.87
CA TRP A 479 -6.11 -6.07 -5.51
C TRP A 479 -7.56 -6.18 -5.06
N GLN A 480 -8.01 -5.19 -4.29
CA GLN A 480 -9.43 -5.12 -3.90
C GLN A 480 -10.36 -4.95 -5.11
N ARG A 481 -9.87 -4.34 -6.21
CA ARG A 481 -10.64 -3.99 -7.41
C ARG A 481 -11.95 -3.27 -7.03
N ALA A 482 -11.83 -2.22 -6.21
CA ALA A 482 -12.97 -1.44 -5.75
C ALA A 482 -12.70 0.06 -5.88
N LEU A 483 -13.72 0.80 -6.31
CA LEU A 483 -13.69 2.25 -6.49
C LEU A 483 -14.35 2.92 -5.29
N GLY A 484 -13.69 3.91 -4.70
CA GLY A 484 -14.34 4.81 -3.76
C GLY A 484 -15.47 5.57 -4.45
N GLN A 485 -16.54 5.88 -3.72
CA GLN A 485 -17.70 6.59 -4.26
C GLN A 485 -18.05 7.75 -3.34
N HIS A 486 -18.34 8.91 -3.93
CA HIS A 486 -18.83 10.06 -3.21
C HIS A 486 -19.80 10.85 -4.09
N SER A 487 -20.91 11.28 -3.49
CA SER A 487 -21.86 12.19 -4.15
C SER A 487 -22.01 13.44 -3.32
N LEU A 488 -21.61 14.58 -3.89
CA LEU A 488 -21.55 15.87 -3.20
C LEU A 488 -22.96 16.34 -2.80
N LEU A 489 -23.91 16.35 -3.74
CA LEU A 489 -25.28 16.82 -3.49
C LEU A 489 -26.03 15.94 -2.47
N LEU A 490 -25.62 14.69 -2.29
CA LEU A 490 -26.20 13.76 -1.31
C LEU A 490 -25.62 13.94 0.10
N ASN A 491 -24.35 14.35 0.20
CA ASN A 491 -23.59 14.27 1.44
C ASN A 491 -23.04 15.60 1.96
N PHE A 492 -23.23 16.73 1.26
CA PHE A 492 -22.73 18.04 1.71
C PHE A 492 -23.15 18.40 3.14
N ASP A 493 -24.33 17.91 3.58
CA ASP A 493 -24.89 18.17 4.90
C ASP A 493 -24.39 17.20 5.99
N TYR A 494 -23.50 16.28 5.65
CA TYR A 494 -22.91 15.34 6.59
C TYR A 494 -21.90 16.02 7.52
N ARG A 495 -22.11 15.85 8.83
CA ARG A 495 -21.17 16.25 9.88
C ARG A 495 -20.60 15.02 10.60
N PRO A 496 -19.31 14.71 10.43
CA PRO A 496 -18.68 13.59 11.12
C PRO A 496 -18.54 13.91 12.62
N SER A 497 -18.74 12.90 13.46
CA SER A 497 -18.56 13.04 14.92
C SER A 497 -17.09 13.08 15.36
N ASN A 498 -16.16 12.66 14.48
CA ASN A 498 -14.70 12.67 14.69
C ASN A 498 -14.21 12.06 16.02
N VAL A 499 -14.99 11.16 16.61
CA VAL A 499 -14.68 10.51 17.90
C VAL A 499 -13.35 9.76 17.84
N LEU A 500 -13.03 9.09 16.73
CA LEU A 500 -11.77 8.37 16.57
C LEU A 500 -10.56 9.31 16.54
N SER A 501 -10.66 10.44 15.84
CA SER A 501 -9.61 11.46 15.81
C SER A 501 -9.37 12.04 17.21
N LEU A 502 -10.45 12.34 17.95
CA LEU A 502 -10.38 12.82 19.33
C LEU A 502 -9.77 11.78 20.28
N LEU A 503 -10.25 10.53 20.25
CA LEU A 503 -9.75 9.45 21.11
C LEU A 503 -8.30 9.07 20.79
N SER A 504 -7.87 9.26 19.54
CA SER A 504 -6.50 9.03 19.10
C SER A 504 -5.59 10.24 19.28
N LEU A 505 -6.08 11.31 19.92
CA LEU A 505 -5.34 12.56 20.16
C LEU A 505 -4.74 13.17 18.88
N GLY A 506 -5.44 13.01 17.75
CA GLY A 506 -5.01 13.53 16.44
C GLY A 506 -4.05 12.62 15.68
N LEU A 507 -3.84 11.37 16.10
CA LEU A 507 -3.11 10.38 15.27
C LEU A 507 -3.89 9.95 14.02
N VAL A 508 -5.22 10.05 14.07
CA VAL A 508 -6.10 9.88 12.91
C VAL A 508 -6.64 11.24 12.51
N ASP A 509 -6.48 11.59 11.23
CA ASP A 509 -6.98 12.84 10.69
C ASP A 509 -8.49 12.97 10.86
N ALA A 510 -8.94 14.17 11.20
CA ALA A 510 -10.36 14.47 11.32
C ALA A 510 -11.02 14.46 9.95
N THR A 511 -12.18 13.80 9.85
CA THR A 511 -13.02 13.89 8.65
C THR A 511 -13.62 15.28 8.57
N ARG A 512 -13.60 15.90 7.38
CA ARG A 512 -14.13 17.24 7.12
C ARG A 512 -15.64 17.19 6.85
N GLU A 513 -16.30 18.34 6.89
CA GLU A 513 -17.72 18.44 6.54
C GLU A 513 -17.95 18.01 5.08
N GLY A 514 -19.10 17.40 4.81
CA GLY A 514 -19.41 16.88 3.47
C GLY A 514 -18.72 15.56 3.13
N GLN A 515 -17.65 15.16 3.83
CA GLN A 515 -16.89 13.92 3.53
C GLN A 515 -17.58 12.67 4.08
N LYS A 516 -18.64 12.22 3.41
CA LYS A 516 -19.20 10.89 3.62
C LYS A 516 -18.86 9.97 2.44
N ALA A 517 -18.06 8.95 2.72
CA ALA A 517 -17.75 7.92 1.73
C ALA A 517 -19.00 7.04 1.50
N GLY A 518 -19.34 6.82 0.23
CA GLY A 518 -20.33 5.85 -0.18
C GLY A 518 -19.80 4.42 -0.10
N GLU A 519 -20.66 3.46 -0.42
CA GLU A 519 -20.23 2.06 -0.56
C GLU A 519 -19.24 1.93 -1.73
N LYS A 520 -18.12 1.25 -1.50
CA LYS A 520 -17.14 1.01 -2.58
C LYS A 520 -17.74 0.07 -3.61
N ILE A 521 -17.70 0.48 -4.89
CA ILE A 521 -18.23 -0.32 -6.00
C ILE A 521 -17.12 -1.16 -6.60
N LYS A 522 -17.39 -2.44 -6.86
CA LYS A 522 -16.44 -3.32 -7.54
C LYS A 522 -16.15 -2.81 -8.95
N LEU A 523 -14.87 -2.73 -9.31
CA LEU A 523 -14.41 -2.38 -10.65
C LEU A 523 -14.90 -3.43 -11.66
N THR A 524 -15.89 -3.04 -12.47
CA THR A 524 -16.51 -3.89 -13.49
C THR A 524 -15.70 -3.94 -14.77
N ASP A 525 -15.73 -5.08 -15.47
CA ASP A 525 -15.05 -5.25 -16.75
C ASP A 525 -15.53 -4.25 -17.81
N GLU A 526 -16.83 -3.93 -17.84
CA GLU A 526 -17.41 -2.89 -18.73
C GLU A 526 -16.74 -1.51 -18.57
N LEU A 527 -16.35 -1.13 -17.34
CA LEU A 527 -15.71 0.15 -17.08
C LEU A 527 -14.27 0.15 -17.59
N ILE A 528 -13.53 -0.95 -17.35
CA ILE A 528 -12.17 -1.14 -17.88
C ILE A 528 -12.21 -1.11 -19.41
N GLU A 529 -13.15 -1.83 -20.02
CA GLU A 529 -13.36 -1.85 -21.46
C GLU A 529 -13.63 -0.45 -21.99
N ARG A 530 -14.54 0.32 -21.37
CA ARG A 530 -14.85 1.69 -21.82
C ARG A 530 -13.65 2.62 -21.79
N VAL A 531 -12.90 2.60 -20.70
CA VAL A 531 -11.73 3.48 -20.52
C VAL A 531 -10.64 3.10 -21.52
N LEU A 532 -10.29 1.82 -21.61
CA LEU A 532 -9.21 1.38 -22.50
C LEU A 532 -9.59 1.38 -23.99
N SER A 533 -10.88 1.16 -24.33
CA SER A 533 -11.35 1.33 -25.70
C SER A 533 -11.30 2.80 -26.12
N GLY A 534 -11.73 3.72 -25.25
CA GLY A 534 -11.62 5.17 -25.48
C GLY A 534 -10.18 5.62 -25.70
N PHE A 535 -9.24 5.10 -24.90
CA PHE A 535 -7.80 5.35 -25.09
C PHE A 535 -7.28 4.85 -26.44
N LYS A 536 -7.75 3.67 -26.89
CA LYS A 536 -7.35 3.11 -28.18
C LYS A 536 -7.94 3.87 -29.36
N GLU A 537 -9.23 4.22 -29.29
CA GLU A 537 -9.93 5.00 -30.31
C GLU A 537 -9.32 6.40 -30.52
N SER A 538 -8.90 7.04 -29.43
CA SER A 538 -8.20 8.33 -29.46
C SER A 538 -6.73 8.22 -29.90
N LYS A 539 -6.24 7.02 -30.22
CA LYS A 539 -4.84 6.75 -30.58
C LYS A 539 -3.86 7.29 -29.52
N GLY A 540 -4.24 7.21 -28.25
CA GLY A 540 -3.45 7.68 -27.13
C GLY A 540 -3.47 9.20 -26.89
N GLN A 541 -4.29 9.97 -27.61
CA GLN A 541 -4.43 11.40 -27.36
C GLN A 541 -5.33 11.62 -26.14
N LEU A 542 -4.77 12.24 -25.10
CA LEU A 542 -5.52 12.62 -23.91
C LEU A 542 -6.09 14.02 -24.10
N GLN A 543 -7.39 14.18 -23.92
CA GLN A 543 -8.06 15.49 -23.92
C GLN A 543 -8.94 15.59 -22.68
N ASP A 544 -9.33 16.81 -22.30
CA ASP A 544 -10.10 17.06 -21.08
C ASP A 544 -11.62 16.90 -21.27
N GLY A 545 -12.01 15.95 -22.13
CA GLY A 545 -13.40 15.64 -22.49
C GLY A 545 -13.90 16.33 -23.75
N GLN A 546 -13.09 17.21 -24.36
CA GLN A 546 -13.45 17.90 -25.61
C GLN A 546 -13.63 16.91 -26.78
N SER A 547 -12.79 15.86 -26.86
CA SER A 547 -12.92 14.85 -27.92
C SER A 547 -14.21 14.03 -27.77
N ALA A 548 -14.57 13.65 -26.55
CA ALA A 548 -15.83 12.98 -26.27
C ALA A 548 -17.02 13.85 -26.68
N LEU A 549 -16.97 15.16 -26.42
CA LEU A 549 -18.03 16.09 -26.86
C LEU A 549 -18.07 16.25 -28.37
N ALA A 550 -16.92 16.38 -29.04
CA ALA A 550 -16.82 16.48 -30.49
C ALA A 550 -17.35 15.22 -31.18
N LYS A 551 -16.97 14.02 -30.69
CA LYS A 551 -17.46 12.72 -31.15
C LYS A 551 -18.98 12.62 -31.06
N ASN A 552 -19.57 13.24 -30.04
CA ASN A 552 -21.01 13.26 -29.81
C ASN A 552 -21.72 14.48 -30.43
N GLN A 553 -21.02 15.34 -31.18
CA GLN A 553 -21.56 16.55 -31.84
C GLN A 553 -22.11 17.61 -30.86
N LEU A 554 -21.52 17.71 -29.67
CA LEU A 554 -21.96 18.59 -28.58
C LEU A 554 -20.91 19.62 -28.13
N GLU A 555 -19.78 19.71 -28.84
CA GLU A 555 -18.67 20.61 -28.53
C GLU A 555 -19.10 22.08 -28.46
N SER A 556 -19.90 22.57 -29.42
CA SER A 556 -20.35 23.96 -29.45
C SER A 556 -21.24 24.37 -28.27
N GLN A 557 -21.87 23.40 -27.61
CA GLN A 557 -22.80 23.63 -26.50
C GLN A 557 -22.10 23.58 -25.14
N PHE A 558 -21.12 22.69 -24.98
CA PHE A 558 -20.50 22.41 -23.68
C PHE A 558 -19.00 22.74 -23.60
N SER A 559 -18.38 23.33 -24.64
CA SER A 559 -16.96 23.74 -24.61
C SER A 559 -16.63 24.68 -23.44
N TRP A 560 -17.60 25.49 -23.00
CA TRP A 560 -17.45 26.36 -21.82
C TRP A 560 -17.15 25.54 -20.55
N ALA A 561 -17.75 24.36 -20.39
CA ALA A 561 -17.56 23.50 -19.22
C ALA A 561 -16.19 22.77 -19.23
N CYS A 562 -15.54 22.71 -20.39
CA CYS A 562 -14.18 22.20 -20.52
C CYS A 562 -13.12 23.30 -20.37
N THR A 563 -13.48 24.59 -20.35
CA THR A 563 -12.53 25.72 -20.27
C THR A 563 -12.45 26.36 -18.87
N LEU A 564 -12.94 25.67 -17.84
CA LEU A 564 -12.86 26.11 -16.45
C LEU A 564 -11.42 26.25 -15.95
N SER A 565 -11.24 27.14 -14.97
CA SER A 565 -9.93 27.57 -14.41
C SER A 565 -9.10 26.43 -13.84
N THR A 566 -9.72 25.50 -13.13
CA THR A 566 -9.01 24.37 -12.50
C THR A 566 -9.62 23.05 -12.94
N HIS A 567 -8.81 22.00 -12.97
CA HIS A 567 -9.31 20.64 -13.20
C HIS A 567 -10.26 20.17 -12.08
N ILE A 568 -10.08 20.69 -10.87
CA ILE A 568 -10.96 20.38 -9.72
C ILE A 568 -12.34 20.98 -9.94
N ASP A 569 -12.43 22.23 -10.40
CA ASP A 569 -13.70 22.85 -10.79
C ASP A 569 -14.38 22.05 -11.89
N LYS A 570 -13.63 21.58 -12.91
CA LYS A 570 -14.18 20.70 -13.95
C LYS A 570 -14.76 19.42 -13.36
N ILE A 571 -14.04 18.73 -12.47
CA ILE A 571 -14.55 17.52 -11.80
C ILE A 571 -15.85 17.83 -11.06
N LEU A 572 -15.88 18.88 -10.24
CA LEU A 572 -17.04 19.22 -9.42
C LEU A 572 -18.24 19.68 -10.25
N VAL A 573 -18.04 20.57 -11.24
CA VAL A 573 -19.09 21.03 -12.16
C VAL A 573 -19.71 19.86 -12.92
N TRP A 574 -18.88 19.01 -13.54
CA TRP A 574 -19.37 17.85 -14.27
C TRP A 574 -20.02 16.81 -13.35
N HIS A 575 -19.54 16.65 -12.11
CA HIS A 575 -20.15 15.74 -11.13
C HIS A 575 -21.54 16.20 -10.69
N ILE A 576 -21.68 17.48 -10.36
CA ILE A 576 -22.97 18.10 -10.02
C ILE A 576 -23.91 18.02 -11.22
N GLY A 577 -23.43 18.38 -12.41
CA GLY A 577 -24.19 18.30 -13.65
C GLY A 577 -24.64 16.87 -13.98
N THR A 578 -23.78 15.87 -13.78
CA THR A 578 -24.10 14.44 -13.94
C THR A 578 -25.18 14.00 -12.94
N THR A 579 -25.05 14.40 -11.67
CA THR A 579 -26.01 14.07 -10.61
C THR A 579 -27.39 14.66 -10.90
N ILE A 580 -27.45 15.91 -11.33
CA ILE A 580 -28.70 16.57 -11.76
C ILE A 580 -29.25 15.87 -13.01
N ALA A 581 -28.43 15.61 -14.02
CA ALA A 581 -28.86 14.92 -15.23
C ALA A 581 -29.51 13.55 -14.95
N MET A 582 -29.07 12.86 -13.88
CA MET A 582 -29.56 11.56 -13.41
C MET A 582 -30.83 11.60 -12.56
N ASP A 583 -31.14 12.73 -11.93
CA ASP A 583 -32.35 12.83 -11.12
C ASP A 583 -33.63 12.69 -11.98
N GLY A 584 -34.64 11.99 -11.46
CA GLY A 584 -35.89 11.67 -12.17
C GLY A 584 -35.86 10.43 -13.07
N HIS A 585 -34.71 9.79 -13.29
CA HIS A 585 -34.59 8.58 -14.10
C HIS A 585 -34.28 7.35 -13.22
N PRO A 586 -35.13 6.31 -13.16
CA PRO A 586 -34.80 5.08 -12.45
C PRO A 586 -33.58 4.44 -13.14
N VAL A 587 -32.53 4.17 -12.37
CA VAL A 587 -31.26 3.59 -12.84
C VAL A 587 -31.54 2.38 -13.74
N PRO A 588 -31.27 2.45 -15.05
CA PRO A 588 -31.19 1.24 -15.86
C PRO A 588 -29.99 0.43 -15.36
N PRO A 589 -30.13 -0.87 -15.11
CA PRO A 589 -29.10 -1.65 -14.41
C PRO A 589 -27.82 -1.92 -15.21
N THR A 590 -27.73 -1.50 -16.48
CA THR A 590 -26.64 -1.88 -17.40
C THR A 590 -26.35 -0.81 -18.44
N GLY A 591 -25.08 -0.68 -18.86
CA GLY A 591 -24.66 0.20 -19.93
C GLY A 591 -23.97 1.48 -19.45
N ASP A 592 -23.96 2.47 -20.34
CA ASP A 592 -23.28 3.77 -20.19
C ASP A 592 -23.66 4.54 -18.93
N HIS A 593 -24.91 4.41 -18.47
CA HIS A 593 -25.41 5.09 -17.28
C HIS A 593 -24.61 4.71 -16.03
N ARG A 594 -24.30 3.41 -15.85
CA ARG A 594 -23.53 2.92 -14.71
C ARG A 594 -22.09 3.38 -14.78
N VAL A 595 -21.48 3.36 -15.97
CA VAL A 595 -20.10 3.83 -16.17
C VAL A 595 -19.99 5.32 -15.86
N ALA A 596 -20.88 6.14 -16.42
CA ALA A 596 -20.94 7.58 -16.16
C ALA A 596 -21.07 7.88 -14.67
N LYS A 597 -22.01 7.21 -13.98
CA LYS A 597 -22.23 7.41 -12.55
C LYS A 597 -21.02 7.00 -11.72
N THR A 598 -20.49 5.80 -11.97
CA THR A 598 -19.39 5.23 -11.18
C THR A 598 -18.12 6.05 -11.32
N LEU A 599 -17.79 6.50 -12.54
CA LEU A 599 -16.61 7.35 -12.77
C LEU A 599 -16.81 8.76 -12.20
N SER A 600 -18.00 9.35 -12.34
CA SER A 600 -18.30 10.65 -11.75
C SER A 600 -18.17 10.65 -10.23
N ASP A 601 -18.81 9.68 -9.56
CA ASP A 601 -18.77 9.51 -8.11
C ASP A 601 -17.35 9.13 -7.63
N TYR A 602 -16.55 8.43 -8.46
CA TYR A 602 -15.15 8.14 -8.18
C TYR A 602 -14.26 9.39 -8.28
N CYS A 603 -14.41 10.22 -9.32
CA CYS A 603 -13.68 11.49 -9.42
C CYS A 603 -14.01 12.43 -8.25
N ALA A 604 -15.28 12.51 -7.85
CA ALA A 604 -15.68 13.25 -6.66
C ALA A 604 -15.09 12.66 -5.37
N TYR A 605 -14.98 11.32 -5.27
CA TYR A 605 -14.26 10.66 -4.18
C TYR A 605 -12.77 11.03 -4.16
N LEU A 606 -12.11 11.13 -5.31
CA LEU A 606 -10.71 11.56 -5.36
C LEU A 606 -10.54 12.99 -4.83
N VAL A 607 -11.43 13.91 -5.21
CA VAL A 607 -11.41 15.29 -4.70
C VAL A 607 -11.60 15.32 -3.17
N ALA A 608 -12.54 14.52 -2.66
CA ALA A 608 -12.88 14.54 -1.24
C ALA A 608 -11.87 13.77 -0.36
N PHE A 609 -11.32 12.63 -0.81
CA PHE A 609 -10.58 11.69 0.04
C PHE A 609 -9.13 11.45 -0.36
N VAL A 610 -8.78 11.65 -1.63
CA VAL A 610 -7.39 11.46 -2.11
C VAL A 610 -6.93 12.61 -3.02
N PRO A 611 -6.95 13.85 -2.52
CA PRO A 611 -6.71 15.04 -3.32
C PRO A 611 -5.30 15.07 -3.93
N ASP A 612 -4.31 14.44 -3.28
CA ASP A 612 -2.91 14.41 -3.74
C ASP A 612 -2.70 13.56 -5.01
N MET A 613 -3.67 12.73 -5.42
CA MET A 613 -3.65 12.03 -6.70
C MET A 613 -4.13 12.90 -7.86
N LEU A 614 -4.75 14.05 -7.59
CA LEU A 614 -5.26 14.95 -8.62
C LEU A 614 -4.24 16.01 -9.00
N PRO A 615 -4.40 16.65 -10.17
CA PRO A 615 -3.58 17.79 -10.56
C PRO A 615 -3.56 18.94 -9.54
N GLY A 616 -2.36 19.46 -9.27
CA GLY A 616 -2.17 20.59 -8.36
C GLY A 616 -1.76 20.14 -6.96
N HIS A 617 -1.76 21.06 -6.00
CA HIS A 617 -1.46 20.74 -4.62
C HIS A 617 -2.72 20.24 -3.91
N GLY A 618 -2.63 19.14 -3.15
CA GLY A 618 -3.81 18.53 -2.51
C GLY A 618 -4.56 19.47 -1.56
N TYR A 619 -3.85 20.39 -0.90
CA TYR A 619 -4.47 21.42 -0.06
C TYR A 619 -5.38 22.38 -0.86
N ASP A 620 -5.02 22.72 -2.10
CA ASP A 620 -5.85 23.60 -2.93
C ASP A 620 -7.15 22.89 -3.33
N THR A 621 -7.04 21.62 -3.73
CA THR A 621 -8.19 20.74 -3.99
C THR A 621 -9.11 20.65 -2.76
N GLN A 622 -8.52 20.50 -1.57
CA GLN A 622 -9.24 20.49 -0.31
C GLN A 622 -9.96 21.81 -0.02
N CYS A 623 -9.36 22.95 -0.33
CA CYS A 623 -10.00 24.27 -0.16
C CYS A 623 -11.16 24.47 -1.13
N ILE A 624 -10.99 24.08 -2.40
CA ILE A 624 -12.04 24.15 -3.41
C ILE A 624 -13.23 23.28 -3.00
N PHE A 625 -12.98 22.04 -2.55
CA PHE A 625 -14.02 21.15 -2.08
C PHE A 625 -14.84 21.75 -0.92
N ASP A 626 -14.17 22.29 0.09
CA ASP A 626 -14.83 22.91 1.24
C ASP A 626 -15.66 24.13 0.84
N ALA A 627 -15.17 24.93 -0.10
CA ALA A 627 -15.92 26.06 -0.63
C ALA A 627 -17.23 25.59 -1.28
N VAL A 628 -17.19 24.55 -2.12
CA VAL A 628 -18.40 24.01 -2.77
C VAL A 628 -19.36 23.37 -1.76
N VAL A 629 -18.84 22.72 -0.71
CA VAL A 629 -19.68 22.20 0.38
C VAL A 629 -20.40 23.33 1.12
N ALA A 630 -19.70 24.44 1.39
CA ALA A 630 -20.29 25.63 2.01
C ALA A 630 -21.36 26.28 1.10
N GLU A 631 -21.08 26.43 -0.20
CA GLU A 631 -22.05 26.91 -1.18
C GLU A 631 -23.32 26.05 -1.24
N ALA A 632 -23.15 24.73 -1.23
CA ALA A 632 -24.26 23.77 -1.21
C ALA A 632 -25.08 23.92 0.08
N TRP A 633 -24.41 24.09 1.21
CA TRP A 633 -25.08 24.35 2.48
C TRP A 633 -25.93 25.63 2.42
N GLU A 634 -25.41 26.73 1.90
CA GLU A 634 -26.17 27.98 1.79
C GLU A 634 -27.36 27.87 0.82
N SER A 635 -27.18 27.14 -0.28
CA SER A 635 -28.14 27.12 -1.39
C SER A 635 -29.24 26.08 -1.24
N ILE A 636 -28.93 24.88 -0.72
CA ILE A 636 -29.85 23.71 -0.76
C ILE A 636 -30.12 23.04 0.60
N THR A 637 -29.70 23.65 1.71
CA THR A 637 -30.13 23.18 3.03
C THR A 637 -31.66 23.27 3.18
N GLY A 638 -32.24 22.27 3.87
CA GLY A 638 -33.69 22.16 4.11
C GLY A 638 -34.46 21.34 3.07
N CYS A 639 -33.82 20.88 2.00
CA CYS A 639 -34.39 19.91 1.06
C CYS A 639 -34.33 18.48 1.62
N ASP A 640 -35.45 17.75 1.54
CA ASP A 640 -35.63 16.40 2.09
C ASP A 640 -35.14 15.27 1.18
N SER A 641 -34.96 15.55 -0.11
CA SER A 641 -34.65 14.57 -1.15
C SER A 641 -33.64 15.12 -2.15
N ILE A 642 -32.89 14.23 -2.80
CA ILE A 642 -31.97 14.62 -3.88
C ILE A 642 -32.71 15.30 -5.04
N SER A 643 -33.94 14.86 -5.32
CA SER A 643 -34.77 15.47 -6.36
C SER A 643 -35.13 16.92 -6.03
N SER A 644 -35.57 17.18 -4.79
CA SER A 644 -35.80 18.56 -4.32
C SER A 644 -34.53 19.42 -4.37
N ARG A 645 -33.36 18.86 -4.01
CA ARG A 645 -32.06 19.55 -4.12
C ARG A 645 -31.75 19.91 -5.57
N CYS A 646 -31.88 18.95 -6.50
CA CYS A 646 -31.66 19.13 -7.93
C CYS A 646 -32.63 20.17 -8.53
N GLU A 647 -33.92 20.07 -8.22
CA GLU A 647 -34.93 21.04 -8.69
C GLU A 647 -34.64 22.44 -8.18
N LYS A 648 -34.32 22.61 -6.89
CA LYS A 648 -33.99 23.92 -6.31
C LYS A 648 -32.80 24.57 -7.01
N LEU A 649 -31.72 23.80 -7.23
CA LEU A 649 -30.56 24.27 -8.00
C LEU A 649 -30.94 24.62 -9.43
N VAL A 650 -31.65 23.72 -10.11
CA VAL A 650 -32.08 23.94 -11.49
C VAL A 650 -33.03 25.11 -11.61
N MET A 651 -33.77 25.52 -10.59
CA MET A 651 -34.63 26.73 -10.63
C MET A 651 -33.88 28.01 -10.25
N ALA A 652 -32.86 27.91 -9.39
CA ALA A 652 -32.08 29.05 -8.90
C ALA A 652 -31.15 29.67 -9.97
N VAL A 653 -30.77 28.92 -11.02
CA VAL A 653 -29.95 29.44 -12.13
C VAL A 653 -30.75 30.45 -12.98
N LEU A 654 -30.83 31.70 -12.53
CA LEU A 654 -31.32 32.83 -13.32
C LEU A 654 -30.19 33.41 -14.19
N PRO A 655 -30.49 34.07 -15.32
CA PRO A 655 -29.48 34.74 -16.15
C PRO A 655 -29.03 36.05 -15.46
N SER A 656 -28.18 35.95 -14.45
CA SER A 656 -27.61 37.11 -13.75
C SER A 656 -26.09 37.18 -13.95
N ASN A 657 -25.60 38.38 -14.28
CA ASN A 657 -24.22 38.73 -14.66
C ASN A 657 -23.19 38.69 -13.50
N THR A 658 -23.43 37.90 -12.44
CA THR A 658 -22.49 37.74 -11.33
C THR A 658 -21.50 36.61 -11.60
N SER A 659 -20.35 36.65 -10.92
CA SER A 659 -19.38 35.56 -10.88
C SER A 659 -20.09 34.28 -10.43
N CYS A 660 -20.26 33.34 -11.36
CA CYS A 660 -20.97 32.09 -11.15
C CYS A 660 -20.13 31.18 -10.25
N THR A 661 -20.69 30.66 -9.17
CA THR A 661 -19.96 29.72 -8.31
C THR A 661 -19.85 28.33 -8.95
N THR A 662 -18.98 27.47 -8.43
CA THR A 662 -18.80 26.09 -8.96
C THR A 662 -20.10 25.29 -8.83
N LEU A 663 -20.87 25.48 -7.75
CA LEU A 663 -22.20 24.87 -7.60
C LEU A 663 -23.20 25.33 -8.66
N GLU A 664 -23.25 26.64 -8.92
CA GLU A 664 -24.15 27.24 -9.92
C GLU A 664 -23.79 26.82 -11.35
N LEU A 665 -22.49 26.75 -11.67
CA LEU A 665 -22.00 26.23 -12.95
C LEU A 665 -22.39 24.76 -13.14
N GLY A 666 -22.26 23.94 -12.10
CA GLY A 666 -22.73 22.55 -12.10
C GLY A 666 -24.24 22.44 -12.33
N ALA A 667 -25.03 23.31 -11.69
CA ALA A 667 -26.47 23.37 -11.86
C ALA A 667 -26.87 23.78 -13.29
N ARG A 668 -26.17 24.78 -13.86
CA ARG A 668 -26.34 25.20 -15.25
C ARG A 668 -26.06 24.05 -16.21
N LEU A 669 -24.92 23.37 -16.04
CA LEU A 669 -24.54 22.23 -16.88
C LEU A 669 -25.59 21.11 -16.80
N GLY A 670 -26.06 20.77 -15.60
CA GLY A 670 -27.12 19.76 -15.41
C GLY A 670 -28.43 20.13 -16.12
N ARG A 671 -28.84 21.41 -16.07
CA ARG A 671 -30.01 21.92 -16.79
C ARG A 671 -29.83 21.81 -18.31
N GLU A 672 -28.69 22.22 -18.84
CA GLU A 672 -28.37 22.15 -20.27
C GLU A 672 -28.32 20.69 -20.77
N LEU A 673 -27.72 19.76 -19.99
CA LEU A 673 -27.71 18.33 -20.31
C LEU A 673 -29.11 17.71 -20.36
N ARG A 674 -30.02 18.13 -19.46
CA ARG A 674 -31.43 17.69 -19.48
C ARG A 674 -32.20 18.26 -20.67
N GLY A 675 -31.97 19.52 -21.00
CA GLY A 675 -32.73 20.24 -22.02
C GLY A 675 -32.28 19.97 -23.45
N VAL A 676 -30.96 19.83 -23.68
CA VAL A 676 -30.40 19.78 -25.05
C VAL A 676 -30.05 18.36 -25.50
N VAL A 677 -29.64 17.47 -24.57
CA VAL A 677 -29.21 16.11 -24.91
C VAL A 677 -30.37 15.12 -24.73
N PRO A 678 -30.76 14.37 -25.79
CA PRO A 678 -31.76 13.32 -25.68
C PRO A 678 -31.39 12.28 -24.62
N GLU A 679 -32.37 11.81 -23.86
CA GLU A 679 -32.16 10.87 -22.74
C GLU A 679 -31.36 9.62 -23.15
N GLU A 680 -31.69 9.04 -24.31
CA GLU A 680 -31.03 7.84 -24.85
C GLU A 680 -29.53 8.03 -25.11
N ARG A 681 -29.09 9.26 -25.41
CA ARG A 681 -27.68 9.59 -25.71
C ARG A 681 -26.94 10.19 -24.53
N ARG A 682 -27.65 10.79 -23.58
CA ARG A 682 -27.07 11.52 -22.44
C ARG A 682 -26.08 10.67 -21.67
N TRP A 683 -26.41 9.40 -21.43
CA TRP A 683 -25.55 8.49 -20.69
C TRP A 683 -24.28 8.13 -21.44
N LYS A 684 -24.40 7.93 -22.76
CA LYS A 684 -23.24 7.67 -23.62
C LYS A 684 -22.27 8.85 -23.61
N VAL A 685 -22.79 10.07 -23.77
CA VAL A 685 -21.99 11.31 -23.74
C VAL A 685 -21.24 11.43 -22.42
N LEU A 686 -21.93 11.23 -21.29
CA LEU A 686 -21.31 11.32 -19.97
C LEU A 686 -20.31 10.19 -19.71
N ALA A 687 -20.60 8.97 -20.17
CA ALA A 687 -19.68 7.84 -20.02
C ALA A 687 -18.40 8.06 -20.84
N ASP A 688 -18.52 8.52 -22.09
CA ASP A 688 -17.40 8.85 -22.96
C ASP A 688 -16.57 10.00 -22.36
N PHE A 689 -17.24 11.06 -21.88
CA PHE A 689 -16.59 12.19 -21.21
C PHE A 689 -15.79 11.76 -19.98
N TRP A 690 -16.41 11.04 -19.04
CA TRP A 690 -15.74 10.63 -17.81
C TRP A 690 -14.62 9.62 -18.06
N ALA A 691 -14.77 8.74 -19.05
CA ALA A 691 -13.73 7.78 -19.43
C ALA A 691 -12.50 8.46 -20.04
N GLU A 692 -12.70 9.49 -20.87
CA GLU A 692 -11.62 10.33 -21.40
C GLU A 692 -10.99 11.17 -20.28
N PHE A 693 -11.81 11.81 -19.45
CA PHE A 693 -11.33 12.75 -18.45
C PHE A 693 -10.54 12.06 -17.33
N ILE A 694 -10.92 10.86 -16.88
CA ILE A 694 -10.12 10.11 -15.90
C ILE A 694 -8.73 9.74 -16.45
N LEU A 695 -8.63 9.40 -17.74
CA LEU A 695 -7.33 9.15 -18.39
C LEU A 695 -6.51 10.43 -18.50
N PHE A 696 -7.15 11.57 -18.78
CA PHE A 696 -6.50 12.87 -18.77
C PHE A 696 -5.98 13.26 -17.38
N LEU A 697 -6.67 12.87 -16.29
CA LEU A 697 -6.24 13.15 -14.92
C LEU A 697 -5.11 12.24 -14.42
N ALA A 698 -4.94 11.05 -15.00
CA ALA A 698 -4.04 10.02 -14.51
C ALA A 698 -2.52 10.33 -14.62
N PRO A 699 -2.01 11.05 -15.65
CA PRO A 699 -0.61 11.46 -15.68
C PRO A 699 -0.28 12.42 -14.52
N SER A 700 0.61 11.96 -13.64
CA SER A 700 1.00 12.69 -12.43
C SER A 700 2.52 12.68 -12.22
N SER A 701 3.05 13.82 -11.79
CA SER A 701 4.43 13.98 -11.30
C SER A 701 4.59 13.51 -9.85
N ASN A 702 3.50 13.44 -9.09
CA ASN A 702 3.52 12.94 -7.72
C ASN A 702 3.56 11.40 -7.75
N VAL A 703 4.76 10.83 -7.89
CA VAL A 703 4.94 9.38 -7.92
C VAL A 703 4.77 8.76 -6.53
N GLU A 704 5.04 9.54 -5.47
CA GLU A 704 5.00 9.05 -4.08
C GLU A 704 3.59 8.65 -3.66
N ILE A 705 2.56 9.45 -3.98
CA ILE A 705 1.17 9.10 -3.67
C ILE A 705 0.76 7.78 -4.34
N HIS A 706 1.13 7.56 -5.61
CA HIS A 706 0.81 6.31 -6.30
C HIS A 706 1.44 5.09 -5.63
N THR A 707 2.67 5.24 -5.12
CA THR A 707 3.35 4.18 -4.38
C THR A 707 2.79 3.95 -2.98
N GLU A 708 2.28 4.99 -2.31
CA GLU A 708 1.56 4.86 -1.04
C GLU A 708 0.21 4.14 -1.23
N MET A 709 -0.52 4.47 -2.30
CA MET A 709 -1.82 3.87 -2.60
C MET A 709 -1.75 2.37 -2.97
N LEU A 710 -0.58 1.85 -3.33
CA LEU A 710 -0.37 0.39 -3.45
C LEU A 710 -0.63 -0.33 -2.11
N ALA A 711 -0.33 0.32 -0.99
CA ALA A 711 -0.52 -0.27 0.33
C ALA A 711 -1.93 -0.04 0.92
N THR A 712 -2.83 0.58 0.16
CA THR A 712 -4.21 0.86 0.56
C THR A 712 -5.24 0.24 -0.40
N GLY A 713 -4.82 -0.71 -1.23
CA GLY A 713 -5.71 -1.49 -2.10
C GLY A 713 -5.49 -1.29 -3.60
N GLY A 714 -4.53 -0.44 -3.98
CA GLY A 714 -4.18 -0.17 -5.38
C GLY A 714 -5.30 0.59 -6.09
N GLU A 715 -5.41 1.90 -5.82
CA GLU A 715 -6.44 2.75 -6.43
C GLU A 715 -6.44 2.62 -7.97
N PHE A 716 -7.62 2.73 -8.58
CA PHE A 716 -7.78 2.61 -10.04
C PHE A 716 -6.93 3.64 -10.79
N MET A 717 -6.77 4.84 -10.21
CA MET A 717 -5.92 5.89 -10.76
C MET A 717 -4.45 5.46 -10.87
N THR A 718 -3.93 4.71 -9.90
CA THR A 718 -2.55 4.18 -9.94
C THR A 718 -2.35 3.18 -11.08
N HIS A 719 -3.38 2.39 -11.41
CA HIS A 719 -3.34 1.47 -12.55
C HIS A 719 -3.29 2.23 -13.88
N LEU A 720 -4.13 3.27 -14.03
CA LEU A 720 -4.11 4.14 -15.22
C LEU A 720 -2.77 4.88 -15.34
N TRP A 721 -2.24 5.41 -14.24
CA TRP A 721 -0.94 6.06 -14.19
C TRP A 721 0.19 5.14 -14.67
N ALA A 722 0.22 3.89 -14.22
CA ALA A 722 1.22 2.92 -14.68
C ALA A 722 1.05 2.61 -16.18
N LEU A 723 -0.18 2.36 -16.64
CA LEU A 723 -0.46 2.11 -18.06
C LEU A 723 -0.01 3.27 -18.97
N LEU A 724 -0.33 4.51 -18.58
CA LEU A 724 0.06 5.71 -19.34
C LEU A 724 1.56 5.96 -19.30
N THR A 725 2.23 5.60 -18.19
CA THR A 725 3.71 5.60 -18.13
C THR A 725 4.30 4.75 -19.25
N HIS A 726 3.77 3.54 -19.44
CA HIS A 726 4.26 2.62 -20.48
C HIS A 726 3.85 3.02 -21.90
N ALA A 727 2.84 3.87 -22.05
CA ALA A 727 2.49 4.51 -23.32
C ALA A 727 3.41 5.71 -23.64
N GLY A 728 4.32 6.06 -22.72
CA GLY A 728 5.19 7.22 -22.86
C GLY A 728 4.50 8.55 -22.55
N ILE A 729 3.32 8.52 -21.90
CA ILE A 729 2.54 9.69 -21.53
C ILE A 729 2.79 9.98 -20.04
N LEU A 730 3.78 10.83 -19.79
CA LEU A 730 4.21 11.15 -18.43
C LEU A 730 3.45 12.33 -17.83
N GLU A 731 3.16 13.32 -18.66
CA GLU A 731 2.54 14.59 -18.29
C GLU A 731 1.27 14.81 -19.11
N ARG A 732 0.43 15.71 -18.60
CA ARG A 732 -0.77 16.15 -19.29
C ARG A 732 -0.38 17.04 -20.48
N PRO A 733 -1.10 16.98 -21.61
CA PRO A 733 -0.88 17.90 -22.72
C PRO A 733 -1.03 19.35 -22.26
N SER A 734 -0.11 20.21 -22.70
CA SER A 734 -0.18 21.63 -22.38
C SER A 734 -1.36 22.27 -23.12
N THR A 735 -2.13 23.13 -22.44
CA THR A 735 -3.26 23.87 -23.06
C THR A 735 -2.79 24.91 -24.11
N THR A 736 -1.48 25.03 -24.34
CA THR A 736 -0.84 26.08 -25.15
C THR A 736 -0.43 25.65 -26.56
N ASP A 737 -0.51 24.38 -26.93
CA ASP A 737 0.00 23.90 -28.24
C ASP A 737 -0.91 24.24 -29.44
N GLY A 738 -1.95 25.04 -29.25
CA GLY A 738 -2.76 25.62 -30.32
C GLY A 738 -2.13 26.83 -31.02
N ALA A 739 -0.99 27.36 -30.55
CA ALA A 739 -0.44 28.62 -31.08
C ALA A 739 1.09 28.72 -31.06
N GLN A 740 1.82 27.78 -31.68
CA GLN A 740 3.04 28.05 -32.48
C GLN A 740 3.73 26.74 -32.87
N GLY A 741 4.02 26.59 -34.16
CA GLY A 741 4.74 25.44 -34.69
C GLY A 741 6.21 25.39 -34.24
N ASN A 742 6.74 24.16 -34.18
CA ASN A 742 8.15 23.76 -34.20
C ASN A 742 9.18 24.73 -33.61
N ASN A 743 9.75 24.38 -32.46
CA ASN A 743 11.18 24.02 -32.31
C ASN A 743 11.46 23.62 -30.85
N GLY A 744 12.24 22.55 -30.67
CA GLY A 744 12.42 21.88 -29.39
C GLY A 744 13.33 22.58 -28.38
N ALA A 745 13.03 22.34 -27.11
CA ALA A 745 13.95 22.04 -25.99
C ALA A 745 13.10 21.75 -24.73
N PRO A 746 13.41 20.73 -23.92
CA PRO A 746 12.71 20.52 -22.66
C PRO A 746 13.09 21.60 -21.66
N ALA A 747 12.08 22.24 -21.07
CA ALA A 747 12.26 23.23 -20.01
C ALA A 747 12.91 22.58 -18.79
N HIS A 748 14.00 23.21 -18.35
CA HIS A 748 14.74 22.84 -17.15
C HIS A 748 13.87 22.94 -15.88
N ASP A 749 13.93 21.88 -15.08
CA ASP A 749 13.56 21.88 -13.66
C ASP A 749 14.29 23.02 -12.91
N LEU A 750 13.52 23.89 -12.25
CA LEU A 750 14.01 24.67 -11.12
C LEU A 750 13.54 23.98 -9.83
N PRO A 751 14.43 23.72 -8.87
CA PRO A 751 14.10 22.98 -7.66
C PRO A 751 13.31 23.86 -6.68
N VAL A 752 12.29 23.27 -6.05
CA VAL A 752 11.74 23.69 -4.75
C VAL A 752 11.98 22.57 -3.77
#